data_AF-A0A6I7PWQ4-F1
#
_entry.id   AF-A0A6I7PWQ4-F1
#
_cell.length_a   1.000
_cell.length_b   1.000
_cell.length_c   1.000
_cell.angle_alpha   90.00
_cell.angle_beta   90.00
_cell.angle_gamma   90.00
#
_symmetry.space_group_name_H-M   'P 1'
#
loop_
_entity.id
_entity.type
_entity.pdbx_description
1 polymer ?
#
loop_
_entity_poly.entity_id
_entity_poly.type
_entity_poly.pdbx_seq_one_letter_code
_entity_poly.pdbx_strand_id
1 'polypeptide(L)'
;MSDLSLRRPHTSNRVFKSYLDFLADEFPEIDCAELCKEAGLDLDYLSDENAWSSIVFDQRFTSLAKFKSGFSDICYEVGKRAISKERIGLTIYFWGRYALTTEEIYLKIPGIISMFNRLIRCEVLSGRPGFLEVRLDFDDRGLGPEEKHALQENIPNVLDNLRGYFEAIPSVHRLPPAQVLIVKDDRGSAYNIKVSYEHHRPLLKRAAWWVFSGFVAGLSYVYLSPYLEKALLQLGFGLLILSLLCLLKVWGSKLLLQKVAKSSDETVKQLDRQYSILHRTKEELQRRLQETELLNKVIQSLVQTSSRGEIIDLTCRLIQQILGYDRALIFLVDKEGRSLRCEGSIGLDDRLAKALGDFRLPTEIESSDPYKLTNVFRKKQGILVEDVATHLKELLPESQNLLKMVESRSFVAVPICTEEQAFGILCVDFYQQHKRLGPDDLKLMSGVAYQIALALDNVGLVDQLKENLEVTNRFSLEQQNLRKIFQKFVPKNISSGLVNLSNFEFQEAFLKRVKRESVTVMFLDVFNFSRLSAELEPEMSVELLNLSFSLLTPCVEKWGGFVDKYTGDGLLAVFQGERSAREACFSALQMIHQMGEINKKLEAKNLPSIGVGIGLHHGPVILGNIGSDTRLNFTVIGDTVNLASRFESYTRKLGPNRICASEVVRLHAGDQLLWEALGEVELKGSDKKWLAYSLRSTQAEKLVLGGKASES
;
A
#
# COMPACT_ATOMS: atom_id res chain seq x y z
N MET A 1 4.33 -10.42 -4.24
CA MET A 1 5.03 -10.31 -2.94
C MET A 1 4.82 -11.62 -2.24
N SER A 2 5.88 -12.41 -2.03
CA SER A 2 5.77 -13.67 -1.28
C SER A 2 5.43 -13.35 0.17
N ASP A 3 4.36 -13.95 0.68
CA ASP A 3 3.95 -13.77 2.06
C ASP A 3 5.04 -14.38 2.97
N LEU A 4 5.78 -13.54 3.69
CA LEU A 4 6.84 -13.95 4.60
C LEU A 4 6.32 -14.89 5.70
N SER A 5 5.01 -14.90 5.97
CA SER A 5 4.37 -15.84 6.88
C SER A 5 4.53 -17.30 6.44
N LEU A 6 4.59 -17.56 5.12
CA LEU A 6 4.66 -18.91 4.55
C LEU A 6 6.05 -19.55 4.65
N ARG A 7 7.08 -18.76 5.01
CA ARG A 7 8.49 -19.19 5.14
C ARG A 7 8.92 -19.49 6.58
N ARG A 8 7.97 -19.65 7.50
CA ARG A 8 8.24 -20.03 8.89
C ARG A 8 8.79 -21.46 8.96
N PRO A 9 9.77 -21.75 9.84
CA PRO A 9 10.52 -22.98 9.72
C PRO A 9 9.86 -24.17 10.42
N HIS A 10 8.80 -24.73 9.82
CA HIS A 10 8.04 -25.86 10.38
C HIS A 10 8.36 -27.18 9.69
N THR A 11 8.25 -27.22 8.36
CA THR A 11 8.53 -28.40 7.51
C THR A 11 9.70 -28.10 6.57
N SER A 12 10.67 -29.00 6.47
CA SER A 12 11.84 -28.85 5.59
C SER A 12 11.45 -28.93 4.12
N ASN A 13 12.07 -28.11 3.27
CA ASN A 13 11.81 -28.12 1.83
C ASN A 13 12.17 -29.45 1.14
N ARG A 14 13.03 -30.27 1.75
CA ARG A 14 13.35 -31.63 1.29
C ARG A 14 12.12 -32.55 1.25
N VAL A 15 11.14 -32.30 2.11
CA VAL A 15 9.86 -33.01 2.09
C VAL A 15 9.09 -32.64 0.83
N PHE A 16 8.91 -31.36 0.52
CA PHE A 16 8.18 -30.90 -0.66
C PHE A 16 8.86 -31.33 -1.97
N LYS A 17 10.19 -31.34 -2.03
CA LYS A 17 10.92 -31.94 -3.16
C LYS A 17 10.52 -33.40 -3.40
N SER A 18 10.28 -34.15 -2.32
CA SER A 18 9.82 -35.54 -2.42
C SER A 18 8.43 -35.66 -3.06
N TYR A 19 7.54 -34.71 -2.77
CA TYR A 19 6.23 -34.60 -3.40
C TYR A 19 6.34 -34.14 -4.85
N LEU A 20 7.18 -33.15 -5.14
CA LEU A 20 7.33 -32.60 -6.49
C LEU A 20 7.86 -33.62 -7.48
N ASP A 21 8.89 -34.39 -7.13
CA ASP A 21 9.36 -35.40 -8.09
C ASP A 21 8.35 -36.56 -8.23
N PHE A 22 7.58 -36.88 -7.18
CA PHE A 22 6.49 -37.87 -7.31
C PHE A 22 5.41 -37.39 -8.28
N LEU A 23 5.00 -36.12 -8.17
CA LEU A 23 4.03 -35.52 -9.09
C LEU A 23 4.60 -35.46 -10.52
N ALA A 24 5.86 -35.11 -10.69
CA ALA A 24 6.50 -35.09 -12.00
C ALA A 24 6.60 -36.49 -12.64
N ASP A 25 6.85 -37.53 -11.83
CA ASP A 25 6.95 -38.92 -12.30
C ASP A 25 5.59 -39.53 -12.66
N GLU A 26 4.58 -39.35 -11.80
CA GLU A 26 3.28 -40.04 -11.91
C GLU A 26 2.18 -39.21 -12.57
N PHE A 27 2.30 -37.88 -12.54
CA PHE A 27 1.31 -36.92 -13.06
C PHE A 27 2.01 -35.83 -13.88
N PRO A 28 2.70 -36.18 -14.98
CA PRO A 28 3.50 -35.24 -15.77
C PRO A 28 2.70 -34.08 -16.38
N GLU A 29 1.36 -34.21 -16.45
CA GLU A 29 0.43 -33.15 -16.84
C GLU A 29 0.28 -32.02 -15.80
N ILE A 30 0.71 -32.22 -14.56
CA ILE A 30 0.66 -31.19 -13.52
C ILE A 30 1.90 -30.31 -13.62
N ASP A 31 1.70 -29.03 -13.94
CA ASP A 31 2.76 -28.03 -13.83
C ASP A 31 3.10 -27.78 -12.36
N CYS A 32 4.23 -28.35 -11.93
CA CYS A 32 4.73 -28.23 -10.57
C CYS A 32 5.12 -26.78 -10.20
N ALA A 33 5.56 -25.96 -11.16
CA ALA A 33 5.89 -24.56 -10.89
C ALA A 33 4.61 -23.75 -10.63
N GLU A 34 3.56 -24.00 -11.43
CA GLU A 34 2.25 -23.38 -11.25
C GLU A 34 1.60 -23.82 -9.92
N LEU A 35 1.65 -25.11 -9.60
CA LEU A 35 1.12 -25.65 -8.34
C LEU A 35 1.78 -25.02 -7.11
N CYS A 36 3.11 -24.86 -7.12
CA CYS A 36 3.82 -24.21 -6.00
C CYS A 36 3.39 -22.74 -5.84
N LYS A 37 3.28 -22.03 -6.97
CA LYS A 37 2.86 -20.62 -6.98
C LYS A 37 1.43 -20.44 -6.48
N GLU A 38 0.51 -21.34 -6.85
CA GLU A 38 -0.86 -21.37 -6.30
C GLU A 38 -0.88 -21.67 -4.80
N ALA A 39 0.01 -22.54 -4.32
CA ALA A 39 0.18 -22.82 -2.90
C ALA A 39 0.81 -21.65 -2.11
N GLY A 40 1.43 -20.69 -2.82
CA GLY A 40 1.91 -19.42 -2.28
C GLY A 40 3.44 -19.27 -2.18
N LEU A 41 4.23 -20.22 -2.69
CA LEU A 41 5.70 -20.13 -2.75
C LEU A 41 6.24 -20.53 -4.12
N ASP A 42 7.28 -19.86 -4.61
CA ASP A 42 7.89 -20.18 -5.89
C ASP A 42 8.72 -21.48 -5.84
N LEU A 43 8.76 -22.20 -6.98
CA LEU A 43 9.52 -23.44 -7.11
C LEU A 43 11.02 -23.26 -6.80
N ASP A 44 11.59 -22.10 -7.12
CA ASP A 44 12.99 -21.75 -6.82
C ASP A 44 13.27 -21.76 -5.32
N TYR A 45 12.31 -21.30 -4.50
CA TYR A 45 12.45 -21.32 -3.05
C TYR A 45 12.37 -22.75 -2.48
N LEU A 46 11.47 -23.57 -3.03
CA LEU A 46 11.34 -24.97 -2.62
C LEU A 46 12.51 -25.84 -3.08
N SER A 47 13.24 -25.40 -4.12
CA SER A 47 14.45 -26.06 -4.60
C SER A 47 15.65 -25.90 -3.65
N ASP A 48 15.62 -24.93 -2.73
CA ASP A 48 16.61 -24.83 -1.65
C ASP A 48 16.33 -25.85 -0.54
N GLU A 49 17.10 -26.94 -0.53
CA GLU A 49 16.99 -28.03 0.45
C GLU A 49 17.34 -27.63 1.89
N ASN A 50 17.92 -26.46 2.12
CA ASN A 50 18.22 -25.96 3.47
C ASN A 50 17.14 -25.02 4.01
N ALA A 51 16.22 -24.59 3.15
CA ALA A 51 15.09 -23.76 3.52
C ALA A 51 13.93 -24.57 4.14
N TRP A 52 13.03 -23.86 4.79
CA TRP A 52 11.91 -24.42 5.54
C TRP A 52 10.64 -23.64 5.24
N SER A 53 9.51 -24.33 5.21
CA SER A 53 8.20 -23.75 4.92
C SER A 53 7.23 -23.94 6.08
N SER A 54 6.24 -23.04 6.14
CA SER A 54 5.23 -23.01 7.20
C SER A 54 4.25 -24.18 7.09
N ILE A 55 3.54 -24.46 8.18
CA ILE A 55 2.48 -25.48 8.22
C ILE A 55 1.26 -25.07 7.39
N VAL A 56 1.04 -23.75 7.21
CA VAL A 56 -0.01 -23.21 6.34
C VAL A 56 0.31 -23.51 4.88
N PHE A 57 1.57 -23.33 4.47
CA PHE A 57 2.01 -23.72 3.13
C PHE A 57 1.89 -25.23 2.92
N ASP A 58 2.34 -26.03 3.89
CA ASP A 58 2.29 -27.50 3.85
C ASP A 58 0.85 -28.01 3.59
N GLN A 59 -0.12 -27.50 4.37
CA GLN A 59 -1.54 -27.81 4.22
C GLN A 59 -2.09 -27.40 2.83
N ARG A 60 -1.75 -26.19 2.35
CA ARG A 60 -2.23 -25.70 1.04
C ARG A 60 -1.65 -26.52 -0.10
N PHE A 61 -0.34 -26.76 -0.06
CA PHE A 61 0.40 -27.51 -1.07
C PHE A 61 -0.15 -28.94 -1.20
N THR A 62 -0.30 -29.64 -0.08
CA THR A 62 -0.80 -31.03 -0.09
C THR A 62 -2.26 -31.11 -0.56
N SER A 63 -3.09 -30.14 -0.17
CA SER A 63 -4.49 -30.06 -0.62
C SER A 63 -4.59 -29.80 -2.13
N LEU A 64 -3.79 -28.87 -2.67
CA LEU A 64 -3.73 -28.58 -4.10
C LEU A 64 -3.19 -29.75 -4.91
N ALA A 65 -2.16 -30.44 -4.40
CA ALA A 65 -1.61 -31.64 -5.03
C ALA A 65 -2.66 -32.75 -5.16
N LYS A 66 -3.44 -33.01 -4.08
CA LYS A 66 -4.56 -33.96 -4.10
C LYS A 66 -5.66 -33.53 -5.07
N PHE A 67 -5.99 -32.25 -5.09
CA PHE A 67 -7.02 -31.73 -5.98
C PHE A 67 -6.64 -31.84 -7.46
N LYS A 68 -5.44 -31.38 -7.84
CA LYS A 68 -4.98 -31.34 -9.24
C LYS A 68 -4.70 -32.72 -9.82
N SER A 69 -4.20 -33.66 -9.00
CA SER A 69 -3.96 -35.05 -9.44
C SER A 69 -5.21 -35.93 -9.42
N GLY A 70 -6.25 -35.55 -8.66
CA GLY A 70 -7.38 -36.43 -8.37
C GLY A 70 -7.01 -37.67 -7.53
N PHE A 71 -5.80 -37.73 -6.97
CA PHE A 71 -5.29 -38.87 -6.23
C PHE A 71 -5.19 -38.55 -4.73
N SER A 72 -6.01 -39.22 -3.91
CA SER A 72 -6.07 -38.94 -2.46
C SER A 72 -4.84 -39.41 -1.69
N ASP A 73 -4.16 -40.44 -2.19
CA ASP A 73 -3.15 -41.21 -1.45
C ASP A 73 -1.71 -40.74 -1.73
N ILE A 74 -1.54 -39.55 -2.32
CA ILE A 74 -0.23 -38.97 -2.65
C ILE A 74 0.71 -38.99 -1.44
N CYS A 75 0.24 -38.57 -0.27
CA CYS A 75 1.06 -38.49 0.94
C CYS A 75 1.67 -39.85 1.30
N TYR A 76 0.86 -40.92 1.21
CA TYR A 76 1.27 -42.30 1.48
C TYR A 76 2.31 -42.80 0.46
N GLU A 77 2.07 -42.62 -0.84
CA GLU A 77 3.01 -43.07 -1.87
C GLU A 77 4.34 -42.29 -1.85
N VAL A 78 4.30 -40.99 -1.56
CA VAL A 78 5.51 -40.18 -1.35
C VAL A 78 6.32 -40.69 -0.15
N GLY A 79 5.65 -41.01 0.96
CA GLY A 79 6.28 -41.56 2.16
C GLY A 79 6.96 -42.90 1.88
N LYS A 80 6.30 -43.77 1.12
CA LYS A 80 6.82 -45.08 0.70
C LYS A 80 8.05 -44.97 -0.20
N ARG A 81 8.12 -43.94 -1.06
CA ARG A 81 9.30 -43.67 -1.90
C ARG A 81 10.47 -43.06 -1.13
N ALA A 82 10.26 -42.47 0.04
CA ALA A 82 11.31 -41.74 0.76
C ALA A 82 12.50 -42.60 1.21
N ILE A 83 12.37 -43.93 1.29
CA ILE A 83 13.46 -44.87 1.63
C ILE A 83 14.09 -45.55 0.39
N SER A 84 13.70 -45.14 -0.82
CA SER A 84 14.24 -45.71 -2.05
C SER A 84 15.73 -45.42 -2.22
N LYS A 85 16.43 -46.26 -2.98
CA LYS A 85 17.87 -46.11 -3.26
C LYS A 85 18.17 -44.78 -3.94
N GLU A 86 17.27 -44.33 -4.81
CA GLU A 86 17.33 -43.06 -5.54
C GLU A 86 17.21 -41.86 -4.59
N ARG A 87 16.45 -42.00 -3.49
CA ARG A 87 16.18 -40.92 -2.52
C ARG A 87 17.25 -40.77 -1.45
N ILE A 88 17.56 -41.84 -0.73
CA ILE A 88 18.56 -41.77 0.36
C ILE A 88 20.01 -41.90 -0.14
N GLY A 89 20.19 -42.16 -1.43
CA GLY A 89 21.49 -42.29 -2.08
C GLY A 89 22.14 -43.66 -1.87
N LEU A 90 22.99 -44.03 -2.82
CA LEU A 90 23.62 -45.36 -2.91
C LEU A 90 24.35 -45.76 -1.63
N THR A 91 25.08 -44.83 -1.00
CA THR A 91 25.90 -45.08 0.18
C THR A 91 25.05 -45.40 1.41
N ILE A 92 24.05 -44.58 1.71
CA ILE A 92 23.19 -44.78 2.88
C ILE A 92 22.34 -46.03 2.70
N TYR A 93 21.78 -46.24 1.50
CA TYR A 93 21.04 -47.46 1.17
C TYR A 93 21.90 -48.73 1.33
N PHE A 94 23.16 -48.70 0.87
CA PHE A 94 24.10 -49.82 1.00
C PHE A 94 24.39 -50.15 2.48
N TRP A 95 24.72 -49.15 3.29
CA TRP A 95 25.00 -49.35 4.71
C TRP A 95 23.77 -49.83 5.49
N GLY A 96 22.60 -49.23 5.21
CA GLY A 96 21.32 -49.68 5.78
C GLY A 96 21.07 -51.16 5.48
N ARG A 97 21.24 -51.57 4.22
CA ARG A 97 20.98 -52.94 3.76
C ARG A 97 21.92 -53.99 4.34
N TYR A 98 23.22 -53.70 4.40
CA TYR A 98 24.23 -54.74 4.69
C TYR A 98 24.78 -54.69 6.10
N ALA A 99 24.70 -53.55 6.80
CA ALA A 99 25.30 -53.39 8.14
C ALA A 99 24.27 -53.28 9.26
N LEU A 100 23.11 -52.67 8.99
CA LEU A 100 22.05 -52.47 9.99
C LEU A 100 21.00 -53.58 9.91
N THR A 101 20.41 -53.88 11.05
CA THR A 101 19.16 -54.65 11.15
C THR A 101 17.97 -53.72 10.92
N THR A 102 16.83 -54.28 10.54
CA THR A 102 15.59 -53.51 10.38
C THR A 102 15.21 -52.77 11.67
N GLU A 103 15.45 -53.37 12.83
CA GLU A 103 15.25 -52.76 14.15
C GLU A 103 16.16 -51.55 14.40
N GLU A 104 17.45 -51.65 14.08
CA GLU A 104 18.40 -50.53 14.20
C GLU A 104 18.02 -49.35 13.28
N ILE A 105 17.34 -49.62 12.15
CA ILE A 105 16.79 -48.57 11.27
C ILE A 105 15.58 -47.90 11.93
N TYR A 106 14.63 -48.68 12.45
CA TYR A 106 13.44 -48.16 13.13
C TYR A 106 13.77 -47.31 14.37
N LEU A 107 14.74 -47.73 15.18
CA LEU A 107 15.15 -46.99 16.38
C LEU A 107 15.76 -45.61 16.08
N LYS A 108 16.19 -45.36 14.83
CA LYS A 108 16.73 -44.05 14.41
C LYS A 108 15.66 -43.08 13.89
N ILE A 109 14.43 -43.54 13.70
CA ILE A 109 13.34 -42.74 13.12
C ILE A 109 13.05 -41.44 13.88
N PRO A 110 13.02 -41.40 15.22
CA PRO A 110 12.81 -40.14 15.95
C PRO A 110 13.76 -39.03 15.53
N GLY A 111 15.06 -39.36 15.42
CA GLY A 111 16.09 -38.43 14.96
C GLY A 111 15.86 -37.99 13.53
N ILE A 112 15.46 -38.92 12.65
CA ILE A 112 15.17 -38.61 11.24
C ILE A 112 13.97 -37.67 11.11
N ILE A 113 12.85 -37.95 11.78
CA ILE A 113 11.64 -37.11 11.72
C ILE A 113 11.96 -35.67 12.18
N SER A 114 12.73 -35.52 13.26
CA SER A 114 13.10 -34.20 13.80
C SER A 114 13.96 -33.36 12.85
N MET A 115 14.66 -33.98 11.90
CA MET A 115 15.43 -33.26 10.87
C MET A 115 14.53 -32.61 9.82
N PHE A 116 13.32 -33.13 9.62
CA PHE A 116 12.43 -32.70 8.54
C PHE A 116 11.18 -31.97 9.03
N ASN A 117 10.76 -32.17 10.28
CA ASN A 117 9.60 -31.53 10.84
C ASN A 117 9.84 -31.09 12.29
N ARG A 118 9.66 -29.79 12.57
CA ARG A 118 9.87 -29.22 13.92
C ARG A 118 8.64 -29.23 14.80
N LEU A 119 7.46 -29.47 14.23
CA LEU A 119 6.19 -29.54 14.95
C LEU A 119 5.87 -30.97 15.43
N ILE A 120 6.63 -31.98 15.00
CA ILE A 120 6.41 -33.37 15.39
C ILE A 120 7.47 -33.82 16.39
N ARG A 121 7.02 -34.27 17.55
CA ARG A 121 7.85 -35.00 18.52
C ARG A 121 7.53 -36.49 18.39
N CYS A 122 8.57 -37.28 18.16
CA CYS A 122 8.46 -38.74 18.04
C CYS A 122 9.27 -39.39 19.15
N GLU A 123 8.64 -40.27 19.93
CA GLU A 123 9.28 -40.98 21.03
C GLU A 123 9.08 -42.49 20.88
N VAL A 124 10.13 -43.28 21.08
CA VAL A 124 10.02 -44.75 21.08
C VAL A 124 9.51 -45.20 22.44
N LEU A 125 8.31 -45.78 22.47
CA LEU A 125 7.73 -46.36 23.68
C LEU A 125 8.24 -47.79 23.90
N SER A 126 8.35 -48.56 22.82
CA SER A 126 8.84 -49.94 22.86
C SER A 126 9.53 -50.31 21.55
N GLY A 127 10.71 -50.91 21.63
CA GLY A 127 11.43 -51.44 20.47
C GLY A 127 11.97 -52.83 20.81
N ARG A 128 11.51 -53.84 20.07
CA ARG A 128 12.02 -55.21 20.14
C ARG A 128 12.09 -55.82 18.73
N PRO A 129 12.85 -56.91 18.52
CA PRO A 129 12.92 -57.55 17.22
C PRO A 129 11.53 -57.87 16.66
N GLY A 130 11.19 -57.26 15.53
CA GLY A 130 9.93 -57.46 14.81
C GLY A 130 8.74 -56.63 15.30
N PHE A 131 8.93 -55.77 16.31
CA PHE A 131 7.88 -54.86 16.78
C PHE A 131 8.43 -53.52 17.25
N LEU A 132 7.83 -52.42 16.81
CA LEU A 132 8.11 -51.07 17.26
C LEU A 132 6.81 -50.36 17.65
N GLU A 133 6.83 -49.65 18.76
CA GLU A 133 5.77 -48.73 19.16
C GLU A 133 6.36 -47.34 19.39
N VAL A 134 5.84 -46.36 18.66
CA VAL A 134 6.25 -44.95 18.77
C VAL A 134 5.04 -44.08 19.07
N ARG A 135 5.27 -43.03 19.85
CA ARG A 135 4.31 -41.97 20.15
C ARG A 135 4.65 -40.74 19.33
N LEU A 136 3.65 -40.15 18.68
CA LEU A 136 3.73 -38.89 17.96
C LEU A 136 2.90 -37.82 18.68
N ASP A 137 3.55 -36.75 19.11
CA ASP A 137 2.92 -35.54 19.64
C ASP A 137 3.14 -34.38 18.67
N PHE A 138 2.10 -33.57 18.46
CA PHE A 138 2.15 -32.38 17.61
C PHE A 138 2.26 -31.13 18.50
N ASP A 139 3.37 -30.41 18.39
CA ASP A 139 3.66 -29.22 19.18
C ASP A 139 2.99 -27.99 18.55
N ASP A 140 1.89 -27.53 19.14
CA ASP A 140 1.15 -26.35 18.69
C ASP A 140 1.52 -25.07 19.48
N ARG A 141 2.50 -25.17 20.39
CA ARG A 141 2.94 -24.06 21.23
C ARG A 141 3.68 -23.02 20.38
N GLY A 142 3.22 -21.78 20.45
CA GLY A 142 3.79 -20.68 19.67
C GLY A 142 3.20 -20.52 18.26
N LEU A 143 2.24 -21.37 17.86
CA LEU A 143 1.50 -21.21 16.61
C LEU A 143 0.34 -20.22 16.77
N GLY A 144 0.14 -19.39 15.75
CA GLY A 144 -1.03 -18.51 15.63
C GLY A 144 -2.32 -19.29 15.30
N PRO A 145 -3.51 -18.65 15.37
CA PRO A 145 -4.79 -19.32 15.14
C PRO A 145 -4.89 -20.02 13.77
N GLU A 146 -4.42 -19.37 12.69
CA GLU A 146 -4.42 -19.94 11.34
C GLU A 146 -3.47 -21.14 11.23
N GLU A 147 -2.27 -21.06 11.82
CA GLU A 147 -1.29 -22.15 11.82
C GLU A 147 -1.77 -23.36 12.63
N LYS A 148 -2.48 -23.13 13.74
CA LYS A 148 -3.10 -24.21 14.52
C LYS A 148 -4.19 -24.91 13.72
N HIS A 149 -5.01 -24.16 13.00
CA HIS A 149 -6.02 -24.73 12.12
C HIS A 149 -5.39 -25.56 11.00
N ALA A 150 -4.40 -24.98 10.29
CA ALA A 150 -3.67 -25.68 9.23
C ALA A 150 -2.95 -26.94 9.75
N LEU A 151 -2.39 -26.90 10.95
CA LEU A 151 -1.81 -28.08 11.60
C LEU A 151 -2.86 -29.17 11.79
N GLN A 152 -4.02 -28.85 12.36
CA GLN A 152 -5.09 -29.83 12.60
C GLN A 152 -5.59 -30.48 11.30
N GLU A 153 -5.75 -29.69 10.23
CA GLU A 153 -6.15 -30.21 8.92
C GLU A 153 -5.07 -31.06 8.25
N ASN A 154 -3.78 -30.77 8.51
CA ASN A 154 -2.67 -31.47 7.86
C ASN A 154 -2.22 -32.74 8.60
N ILE A 155 -2.64 -32.95 9.86
CA ILE A 155 -2.29 -34.16 10.64
C ILE A 155 -2.57 -35.46 9.86
N PRO A 156 -3.73 -35.68 9.21
CA PRO A 156 -3.98 -36.88 8.42
C PRO A 156 -2.94 -37.10 7.31
N ASN A 157 -2.55 -36.05 6.59
CA ASN A 157 -1.55 -36.12 5.52
C ASN A 157 -0.17 -36.55 6.06
N VAL A 158 0.21 -36.02 7.22
CA VAL A 158 1.45 -36.41 7.91
C VAL A 158 1.40 -37.87 8.34
N LEU A 159 0.27 -38.34 8.89
CA LEU A 159 0.12 -39.72 9.32
C LEU A 159 0.17 -40.69 8.15
N ASP A 160 -0.46 -40.37 7.02
CA ASP A 160 -0.39 -41.17 5.79
C ASP A 160 1.03 -41.25 5.24
N ASN A 161 1.75 -40.13 5.22
CA ASN A 161 3.13 -40.09 4.78
C ASN A 161 4.04 -40.94 5.67
N LEU A 162 3.91 -40.80 6.99
CA LEU A 162 4.65 -41.62 7.92
C LEU A 162 4.29 -43.10 7.76
N ARG A 163 3.00 -43.44 7.61
CA ARG A 163 2.57 -44.81 7.37
C ARG A 163 3.28 -45.43 6.16
N GLY A 164 3.28 -44.75 5.01
CA GLY A 164 3.99 -45.21 3.82
C GLY A 164 5.49 -45.41 4.08
N TYR A 165 6.11 -44.48 4.81
CA TYR A 165 7.52 -44.57 5.20
C TYR A 165 7.81 -45.79 6.09
N PHE A 166 7.02 -46.00 7.15
CA PHE A 166 7.18 -47.13 8.07
C PHE A 166 6.94 -48.47 7.36
N GLU A 167 5.92 -48.58 6.50
CA GLU A 167 5.65 -49.79 5.72
C GLU A 167 6.79 -50.14 4.75
N ALA A 168 7.49 -49.14 4.22
CA ALA A 168 8.53 -49.32 3.21
C ALA A 168 9.92 -49.72 3.76
N ILE A 169 10.23 -49.45 5.02
CA ILE A 169 11.58 -49.70 5.59
C ILE A 169 12.10 -51.14 5.38
N PRO A 170 11.30 -52.21 5.54
CA PRO A 170 11.77 -53.58 5.29
C PRO A 170 12.24 -53.83 3.84
N SER A 171 11.77 -53.03 2.87
CA SER A 171 12.16 -53.14 1.45
C SER A 171 13.66 -52.93 1.22
N VAL A 172 14.35 -52.19 2.10
CA VAL A 172 15.82 -52.03 2.09
C VAL A 172 16.52 -53.40 2.10
N HIS A 173 15.93 -54.38 2.80
CA HIS A 173 16.40 -55.76 2.89
C HIS A 173 15.66 -56.74 1.97
N ARG A 174 14.77 -56.24 1.08
CA ARG A 174 13.84 -57.04 0.24
C ARG A 174 12.90 -57.93 1.06
N LEU A 175 12.47 -57.43 2.21
CA LEU A 175 11.44 -58.07 3.03
C LEU A 175 10.04 -57.54 2.66
N PRO A 176 8.97 -58.30 2.98
CA PRO A 176 7.61 -57.81 2.85
C PRO A 176 7.40 -56.52 3.68
N PRO A 177 6.49 -55.64 3.24
CA PRO A 177 6.21 -54.39 3.94
C PRO A 177 5.73 -54.65 5.37
N ALA A 178 6.05 -53.71 6.27
CA ALA A 178 5.61 -53.79 7.65
C ALA A 178 4.09 -53.59 7.76
N GLN A 179 3.48 -54.16 8.79
CA GLN A 179 2.09 -53.84 9.16
C GLN A 179 2.10 -52.66 10.13
N VAL A 180 1.44 -51.57 9.75
CA VAL A 180 1.39 -50.33 10.54
C VAL A 180 -0.04 -50.09 11.03
N LEU A 181 -0.21 -49.95 12.34
CA LEU A 181 -1.47 -49.59 12.97
C LEU A 181 -1.29 -48.24 13.69
N ILE A 182 -2.10 -47.26 13.32
CA ILE A 182 -2.11 -45.93 13.95
C ILE A 182 -3.34 -45.84 14.85
N VAL A 183 -3.12 -45.58 16.14
CA VAL A 183 -4.18 -45.46 17.14
C VAL A 183 -4.08 -44.08 17.78
N LYS A 184 -5.18 -43.32 17.80
CA LYS A 184 -5.25 -42.05 18.49
C LYS A 184 -5.35 -42.28 20.00
N ASP A 185 -4.56 -41.54 20.79
CA ASP A 185 -4.57 -41.63 22.26
C ASP A 185 -5.92 -41.17 22.84
N ASP A 186 -6.33 -41.72 23.99
CA ASP A 186 -7.63 -41.50 24.63
C ASP A 186 -7.87 -40.03 25.03
N ARG A 187 -6.77 -39.27 25.20
CA ARG A 187 -6.77 -37.82 25.48
C ARG A 187 -6.84 -36.94 24.22
N GLY A 188 -6.81 -37.54 23.03
CA GLY A 188 -7.04 -36.89 21.74
C GLY A 188 -5.88 -36.05 21.17
N SER A 189 -4.76 -35.90 21.89
CA SER A 189 -3.65 -35.01 21.51
C SER A 189 -2.43 -35.69 20.88
N ALA A 190 -2.38 -37.03 20.89
CA ALA A 190 -1.23 -37.82 20.44
C ALA A 190 -1.66 -39.05 19.62
N TYR A 191 -0.74 -39.62 18.85
CA TYR A 191 -0.96 -40.84 18.06
C TYR A 191 0.12 -41.88 18.37
N ASN A 192 -0.33 -43.10 18.68
CA ASN A 192 0.55 -44.25 18.87
C ASN A 192 0.60 -45.07 17.58
N ILE A 193 1.79 -45.23 17.02
CA ILE A 193 2.03 -46.04 15.83
C ILE A 193 2.68 -47.35 16.27
N LYS A 194 2.00 -48.46 15.98
CA LYS A 194 2.48 -49.83 16.21
C LYS A 194 2.88 -50.43 14.87
N VAL A 195 4.12 -50.89 14.78
CA VAL A 195 4.72 -51.42 13.55
C VAL A 195 5.19 -52.85 13.81
N SER A 196 4.62 -53.80 13.06
CA SER A 196 5.02 -55.21 13.07
C SER A 196 5.77 -55.52 11.78
N TYR A 197 6.96 -56.12 11.89
CA TYR A 197 7.83 -56.35 10.73
C TYR A 197 8.64 -57.63 10.87
N GLU A 198 9.12 -58.17 9.75
CA GLU A 198 9.99 -59.34 9.77
C GLU A 198 11.41 -58.96 10.19
N HIS A 199 11.97 -59.69 11.16
CA HIS A 199 13.31 -59.39 11.66
C HIS A 199 14.40 -59.92 10.71
N HIS A 200 15.16 -59.00 10.12
CA HIS A 200 16.33 -59.35 9.30
C HIS A 200 17.63 -59.32 10.11
N ARG A 201 18.43 -60.40 10.02
CA ARG A 201 19.84 -60.39 10.44
C ARG A 201 20.76 -60.19 9.22
N PRO A 202 21.51 -59.08 9.13
CA PRO A 202 22.24 -58.72 7.92
C PRO A 202 23.41 -59.67 7.59
N LEU A 203 23.74 -59.71 6.30
CA LEU A 203 24.79 -60.54 5.70
C LEU A 203 26.17 -60.36 6.35
N LEU A 204 26.57 -59.15 6.73
CA LEU A 204 27.86 -58.91 7.41
C LEU A 204 27.91 -59.51 8.82
N LYS A 205 26.79 -59.48 9.56
CA LYS A 205 26.69 -60.12 10.89
C LYS A 205 26.65 -61.65 10.76
N ARG A 206 26.08 -62.21 9.67
CA ARG A 206 26.16 -63.64 9.35
C ARG A 206 27.57 -64.03 8.91
N ALA A 207 28.19 -63.31 7.99
CA ALA A 207 29.55 -63.57 7.49
C ALA A 207 30.58 -63.62 8.63
N ALA A 208 30.46 -62.76 9.64
CA ALA A 208 31.30 -62.83 10.84
C ALA A 208 31.18 -64.18 11.59
N TRP A 209 29.99 -64.79 11.63
CA TRP A 209 29.73 -66.08 12.24
C TRP A 209 30.27 -67.26 11.41
N TRP A 210 30.19 -67.16 10.07
CA TRP A 210 30.78 -68.15 9.14
C TRP A 210 32.31 -68.10 9.18
N VAL A 211 32.90 -66.92 9.24
CA VAL A 211 34.36 -66.74 9.41
C VAL A 211 34.82 -67.33 10.75
N PHE A 212 34.07 -67.10 11.83
CA PHE A 212 34.36 -67.67 13.15
C PHE A 212 34.22 -69.20 13.16
N SER A 213 33.15 -69.74 12.54
CA SER A 213 32.92 -71.18 12.48
C SER A 213 33.95 -71.90 11.60
N GLY A 214 34.33 -71.31 10.46
CA GLY A 214 35.39 -71.81 9.58
C GLY A 214 36.76 -71.79 10.25
N PHE A 215 37.04 -70.78 11.07
CA PHE A 215 38.24 -70.71 11.90
C PHE A 215 38.29 -71.86 12.93
N VAL A 216 37.18 -72.11 13.65
CA VAL A 216 37.07 -73.19 14.64
C VAL A 216 37.13 -74.58 13.98
N ALA A 217 36.50 -74.77 12.83
CA ALA A 217 36.56 -76.01 12.06
C ALA A 217 37.97 -76.28 11.50
N GLY A 218 38.65 -75.24 10.99
CA GLY A 218 40.04 -75.33 10.54
C GLY A 218 41.01 -75.70 11.67
N LEU A 219 40.82 -75.10 12.86
CA LEU A 219 41.58 -75.45 14.08
C LEU A 219 41.32 -76.89 14.53
N SER A 220 40.06 -77.33 14.51
CA SER A 220 39.69 -78.70 14.89
C SER A 220 40.24 -79.73 13.91
N TYR A 221 40.27 -79.42 12.60
CA TYR A 221 40.81 -80.30 11.56
C TYR A 221 42.34 -80.43 11.62
N VAL A 222 43.05 -79.34 11.90
CA VAL A 222 44.52 -79.35 12.11
C VAL A 222 44.91 -80.16 13.36
N TYR A 223 44.03 -80.20 14.37
CA TYR A 223 44.29 -80.93 15.61
C TYR A 223 44.03 -82.46 15.51
N LEU A 224 43.16 -82.90 14.59
CA LEU A 224 42.69 -84.29 14.52
C LEU A 224 43.36 -85.18 13.45
N SER A 225 44.21 -84.64 12.58
CA SER A 225 44.80 -85.40 11.46
C SER A 225 46.34 -85.36 11.43
N PRO A 226 47.05 -86.35 12.01
CA PRO A 226 48.52 -86.34 12.09
C PRO A 226 49.26 -86.75 10.79
N TYR A 227 48.56 -87.20 9.74
CA TYR A 227 49.19 -87.86 8.57
C TYR A 227 48.64 -87.41 7.21
N LEU A 228 48.74 -86.11 6.86
CA LEU A 228 48.40 -85.65 5.50
C LEU A 228 49.48 -84.75 4.87
N GLU A 229 49.60 -84.83 3.54
CA GLU A 229 50.62 -84.17 2.71
C GLU A 229 50.67 -82.64 2.86
N LYS A 230 51.88 -82.09 2.75
CA LYS A 230 52.22 -80.66 2.94
C LYS A 230 51.33 -79.67 2.18
N ALA A 231 50.76 -80.05 1.04
CA ALA A 231 49.91 -79.19 0.22
C ALA A 231 48.55 -78.86 0.85
N LEU A 232 47.93 -79.81 1.56
CA LEU A 232 46.64 -79.60 2.24
C LEU A 232 46.78 -78.80 3.53
N LEU A 233 47.94 -78.91 4.20
CA LEU A 233 48.28 -78.08 5.36
C LEU A 233 48.44 -76.60 4.97
N GLN A 234 48.97 -76.32 3.78
CA GLN A 234 49.11 -74.95 3.26
C GLN A 234 47.76 -74.30 2.91
N LEU A 235 46.79 -75.08 2.40
CA LEU A 235 45.42 -74.61 2.19
C LEU A 235 44.69 -74.31 3.51
N GLY A 236 44.88 -75.16 4.54
CA GLY A 236 44.34 -74.93 5.88
C GLY A 236 44.91 -73.68 6.55
N PHE A 237 46.22 -73.46 6.43
CA PHE A 237 46.88 -72.23 6.90
C PHE A 237 46.42 -70.99 6.12
N GLY A 238 46.22 -71.11 4.81
CA GLY A 238 45.68 -70.04 3.98
C GLY A 238 44.29 -69.59 4.41
N LEU A 239 43.39 -70.54 4.70
CA LEU A 239 42.05 -70.26 5.23
C LEU A 239 42.07 -69.67 6.65
N LEU A 240 43.00 -70.12 7.50
CA LEU A 240 43.24 -69.54 8.84
C LEU A 240 43.75 -68.10 8.75
N ILE A 241 44.66 -67.79 7.83
CA ILE A 241 45.18 -66.44 7.62
C ILE A 241 44.09 -65.54 7.02
N LEU A 242 43.30 -66.03 6.05
CA LEU A 242 42.20 -65.24 5.47
C LEU A 242 41.10 -64.95 6.49
N SER A 243 40.74 -65.94 7.32
CA SER A 243 39.76 -65.76 8.40
C SER A 243 40.30 -64.86 9.52
N LEU A 244 41.59 -64.94 9.86
CA LEU A 244 42.26 -64.03 10.79
C LEU A 244 42.33 -62.60 10.23
N LEU A 245 42.61 -62.43 8.94
CA LEU A 245 42.60 -61.12 8.28
C LEU A 245 41.19 -60.53 8.22
N CYS A 246 40.16 -61.35 7.96
CA CYS A 246 38.76 -60.93 8.04
C CYS A 246 38.34 -60.59 9.48
N LEU A 247 38.74 -61.39 10.46
CA LEU A 247 38.51 -61.11 11.89
C LEU A 247 39.26 -59.84 12.32
N LEU A 248 40.50 -59.63 11.90
CA LEU A 248 41.25 -58.39 12.16
C LEU A 248 40.65 -57.19 11.42
N LYS A 249 40.04 -57.36 10.25
CA LYS A 249 39.29 -56.29 9.55
C LYS A 249 37.96 -55.98 10.23
N VAL A 250 37.23 -56.98 10.72
CA VAL A 250 35.95 -56.83 11.43
C VAL A 250 36.17 -56.33 12.85
N TRP A 251 37.21 -56.81 13.53
CA TRP A 251 37.59 -56.37 14.86
C TRP A 251 38.30 -55.03 14.80
N GLY A 252 39.14 -54.79 13.80
CA GLY A 252 39.72 -53.50 13.47
C GLY A 252 38.65 -52.47 13.06
N SER A 253 37.59 -52.88 12.36
CA SER A 253 36.43 -52.00 12.11
C SER A 253 35.57 -51.80 13.35
N LYS A 254 35.50 -52.77 14.28
CA LYS A 254 34.84 -52.61 15.59
C LYS A 254 35.65 -51.73 16.55
N LEU A 255 36.98 -51.80 16.50
CA LEU A 255 37.91 -50.94 17.23
C LEU A 255 38.00 -49.55 16.61
N LEU A 256 37.94 -49.45 15.29
CA LEU A 256 37.73 -48.18 14.58
C LEU A 256 36.33 -47.66 14.90
N LEU A 257 35.28 -48.46 14.97
CA LEU A 257 33.94 -48.03 15.39
C LEU A 257 33.89 -47.68 16.88
N GLN A 258 34.70 -48.30 17.74
CA GLN A 258 34.80 -47.95 19.16
C GLN A 258 35.72 -46.74 19.40
N LYS A 259 36.78 -46.57 18.61
CA LYS A 259 37.62 -45.37 18.59
C LYS A 259 36.89 -44.22 17.92
N VAL A 260 36.16 -44.45 16.85
CA VAL A 260 35.25 -43.50 16.21
C VAL A 260 34.05 -43.29 17.10
N ALA A 261 33.55 -44.25 17.89
CA ALA A 261 32.48 -44.00 18.85
C ALA A 261 32.99 -43.27 20.09
N LYS A 262 34.18 -43.56 20.62
CA LYS A 262 34.79 -42.80 21.73
C LYS A 262 35.27 -41.42 21.29
N SER A 263 35.94 -41.32 20.15
CA SER A 263 36.26 -40.05 19.50
C SER A 263 34.98 -39.33 19.13
N SER A 264 33.94 -40.00 18.63
CA SER A 264 32.62 -39.40 18.39
C SER A 264 31.94 -39.05 19.70
N ASP A 265 32.15 -39.73 20.82
CA ASP A 265 31.52 -39.38 22.10
C ASP A 265 32.26 -38.20 22.75
N GLU A 266 33.58 -38.11 22.60
CA GLU A 266 34.38 -36.94 22.94
C GLU A 266 34.11 -35.77 21.99
N THR A 267 34.02 -36.02 20.68
CA THR A 267 33.67 -35.02 19.66
C THR A 267 32.21 -34.62 19.77
N VAL A 268 31.29 -35.50 20.18
CA VAL A 268 29.89 -35.18 20.49
C VAL A 268 29.81 -34.40 21.79
N LYS A 269 30.57 -34.73 22.83
CA LYS A 269 30.65 -33.89 24.05
C LYS A 269 31.28 -32.53 23.77
N GLN A 270 32.27 -32.47 22.87
CA GLN A 270 32.91 -31.24 22.44
C GLN A 270 31.99 -30.42 21.52
N LEU A 271 31.23 -31.09 20.65
CA LEU A 271 30.15 -30.51 19.84
C LEU A 271 28.99 -30.06 20.73
N ASP A 272 28.62 -30.76 21.80
CA ASP A 272 27.58 -30.35 22.75
C ASP A 272 28.03 -29.15 23.58
N ARG A 273 29.32 -29.09 23.95
CA ARG A 273 29.90 -27.88 24.54
C ARG A 273 29.93 -26.72 23.55
N GLN A 274 30.34 -26.95 22.31
CA GLN A 274 30.31 -25.92 21.28
C GLN A 274 28.89 -25.52 20.93
N TYR A 275 27.94 -26.46 20.88
CA TYR A 275 26.54 -26.24 20.59
C TYR A 275 25.86 -25.51 21.73
N SER A 276 26.15 -25.81 23.00
CA SER A 276 25.62 -25.07 24.15
C SER A 276 26.20 -23.66 24.25
N ILE A 277 27.49 -23.46 23.95
CA ILE A 277 28.08 -22.12 23.83
C ILE A 277 27.41 -21.38 22.66
N LEU A 278 27.32 -22.00 21.49
CA LEU A 278 26.67 -21.43 20.31
C LEU A 278 25.20 -21.13 20.57
N HIS A 279 24.49 -21.97 21.32
CA HIS A 279 23.09 -21.77 21.69
C HIS A 279 22.95 -20.59 22.65
N ARG A 280 23.82 -20.47 23.66
CA ARG A 280 23.86 -19.31 24.55
C ARG A 280 24.23 -18.03 23.81
N THR A 281 25.23 -18.07 22.93
CA THR A 281 25.63 -16.93 22.10
C THR A 281 24.54 -16.57 21.10
N LYS A 282 23.82 -17.55 20.55
CA LYS A 282 22.67 -17.34 19.67
C LYS A 282 21.49 -16.75 20.44
N GLU A 283 21.19 -17.22 21.64
CA GLU A 283 20.16 -16.66 22.52
C GLU A 283 20.52 -15.21 22.89
N GLU A 284 21.78 -14.94 23.22
CA GLU A 284 22.26 -13.59 23.51
C GLU A 284 22.20 -12.70 22.25
N LEU A 285 22.60 -13.21 21.08
CA LEU A 285 22.46 -12.51 19.80
C LEU A 285 21.00 -12.27 19.43
N GLN A 286 20.11 -13.24 19.65
CA GLN A 286 18.68 -13.10 19.39
C GLN A 286 18.07 -12.07 20.33
N ARG A 287 18.48 -12.05 21.60
CA ARG A 287 18.07 -11.03 22.55
C ARG A 287 18.56 -9.64 22.14
N ARG A 288 19.85 -9.49 21.78
CA ARG A 288 20.39 -8.23 21.25
C ARG A 288 19.72 -7.80 19.95
N LEU A 289 19.38 -8.77 19.08
CA LEU A 289 18.64 -8.51 17.84
C LEU A 289 17.23 -8.01 18.15
N GLN A 290 16.50 -8.66 19.05
CA GLN A 290 15.18 -8.22 19.50
C GLN A 290 15.22 -6.83 20.16
N GLU A 291 16.23 -6.56 21.00
CA GLU A 291 16.44 -5.24 21.61
C GLU A 291 16.70 -4.17 20.53
N THR A 292 17.50 -4.49 19.50
CA THR A 292 17.79 -3.59 18.38
C THR A 292 16.57 -3.40 17.46
N GLU A 293 15.79 -4.45 17.22
CA GLU A 293 14.54 -4.41 16.46
C GLU A 293 13.47 -3.58 17.18
N LEU A 294 13.34 -3.75 18.50
CA LEU A 294 12.45 -2.95 19.33
C LEU A 294 12.85 -1.48 19.29
N LEU A 295 14.14 -1.19 19.45
CA LEU A 295 14.71 0.14 19.32
C LEU A 295 14.42 0.74 17.95
N ASN A 296 14.65 0.01 16.86
CA ASN A 296 14.34 0.45 15.50
C ASN A 296 12.83 0.71 15.30
N LYS A 297 11.97 -0.15 15.85
CA LYS A 297 10.52 0.00 15.72
C LYS A 297 10.01 1.24 16.46
N VAL A 298 10.57 1.54 17.62
CA VAL A 298 10.23 2.76 18.37
C VAL A 298 10.79 4.00 17.68
N ILE A 299 12.01 3.94 17.13
CA ILE A 299 12.55 5.01 16.28
C ILE A 299 11.67 5.26 15.05
N GLN A 300 11.23 4.21 14.36
CA GLN A 300 10.28 4.35 13.24
C GLN A 300 8.95 4.97 13.69
N SER A 301 8.47 4.63 14.88
CA SER A 301 7.26 5.22 15.44
C SER A 301 7.44 6.72 15.74
N LEU A 302 8.62 7.15 16.21
CA LEU A 302 8.95 8.57 16.39
C LEU A 302 8.83 9.35 15.07
N VAL A 303 9.36 8.79 13.98
CA VAL A 303 9.35 9.44 12.65
C VAL A 303 7.93 9.55 12.07
N GLN A 304 7.04 8.62 12.40
CA GLN A 304 5.64 8.62 11.95
C GLN A 304 4.71 9.51 12.80
N THR A 305 5.22 10.03 13.91
CA THR A 305 4.43 10.80 14.86
C THR A 305 4.22 12.22 14.34
N SER A 306 2.98 12.72 14.41
CA SER A 306 2.62 14.05 13.88
C SER A 306 2.62 15.15 14.94
N SER A 307 2.97 14.84 16.19
CA SER A 307 2.89 15.77 17.32
C SER A 307 4.22 15.87 18.06
N ARG A 308 4.67 17.11 18.28
CA ARG A 308 5.86 17.41 19.11
C ARG A 308 5.77 16.79 20.51
N GLY A 309 4.59 16.83 21.15
CA GLY A 309 4.40 16.27 22.49
C GLY A 309 4.51 14.75 22.54
N GLU A 310 3.98 14.07 21.52
CA GLU A 310 4.05 12.61 21.42
C GLU A 310 5.48 12.11 21.17
N ILE A 311 6.26 12.84 20.35
CA ILE A 311 7.69 12.55 20.13
C ILE A 311 8.45 12.60 21.46
N ILE A 312 8.20 13.63 22.28
CA ILE A 312 8.85 13.81 23.59
C ILE A 312 8.48 12.67 24.54
N ASP A 313 7.19 12.37 24.68
CA ASP A 313 6.71 11.32 25.60
C ASP A 313 7.20 9.91 25.20
N LEU A 314 7.17 9.59 23.90
CA LEU A 314 7.66 8.31 23.39
C LEU A 314 9.18 8.18 23.57
N THR A 315 9.92 9.28 23.38
CA THR A 315 11.37 9.32 23.64
C THR A 315 11.68 9.04 25.10
N CYS A 316 11.01 9.74 26.03
CA CYS A 316 11.20 9.53 27.46
C CYS A 316 10.96 8.06 27.84
N ARG A 317 9.88 7.45 27.34
CA ARG A 317 9.60 6.02 27.56
C ARG A 317 10.65 5.10 26.97
N LEU A 318 11.15 5.37 25.76
CA LEU A 318 12.23 4.57 25.14
C LEU A 318 13.50 4.58 25.99
N ILE A 319 13.90 5.75 26.47
CA ILE A 319 15.15 5.90 27.22
C ILE A 319 15.07 5.16 28.56
N GLN A 320 13.92 5.18 29.24
CA GLN A 320 13.77 4.50 30.52
C GLN A 320 13.48 3.00 30.37
N GLN A 321 12.50 2.62 29.55
CA GLN A 321 11.99 1.24 29.50
C GLN A 321 12.84 0.31 28.63
N ILE A 322 13.42 0.82 27.55
CA ILE A 322 14.15 0.02 26.57
C ILE A 322 15.64 0.13 26.79
N LEU A 323 16.14 1.37 26.95
CA LEU A 323 17.57 1.61 27.12
C LEU A 323 18.04 1.51 28.58
N GLY A 324 17.10 1.53 29.54
CA GLY A 324 17.38 1.26 30.94
C GLY A 324 18.13 2.39 31.68
N TYR A 325 18.07 3.64 31.20
CA TYR A 325 18.59 4.78 31.95
C TYR A 325 17.63 5.16 33.09
N ASP A 326 18.17 5.61 34.23
CA ASP A 326 17.34 5.95 35.40
C ASP A 326 16.44 7.17 35.09
N ARG A 327 17.00 8.17 34.40
CA ARG A 327 16.29 9.41 34.03
C ARG A 327 16.65 9.92 32.65
N ALA A 328 15.71 10.68 32.08
CA ALA A 328 15.91 11.43 30.86
C ALA A 328 15.28 12.83 31.00
N LEU A 329 15.97 13.85 30.48
CA LEU A 329 15.50 15.23 30.41
C LEU A 329 15.64 15.72 28.98
N ILE A 330 14.56 16.28 28.44
CA ILE A 330 14.54 16.86 27.09
C ILE A 330 14.30 18.36 27.23
N PHE A 331 15.32 19.13 26.87
CA PHE A 331 15.23 20.57 26.79
C PHE A 331 15.07 20.97 25.34
N LEU A 332 14.00 21.69 24.99
CA LEU A 332 13.83 22.22 23.63
C LEU A 332 13.86 23.73 23.63
N VAL A 333 14.27 24.29 22.50
CA VAL A 333 14.29 25.73 22.29
C VAL A 333 12.86 26.26 22.16
N ASP A 334 12.64 27.45 22.72
CA ASP A 334 11.42 28.20 22.49
C ASP A 334 11.29 28.68 21.02
N LYS A 335 10.10 29.17 20.65
CA LYS A 335 9.84 29.65 19.28
C LYS A 335 10.71 30.85 18.88
N GLU A 336 11.26 31.58 19.85
CA GLU A 336 12.06 32.78 19.62
C GLU A 336 13.56 32.48 19.56
N GLY A 337 13.99 31.24 19.86
CA GLY A 337 15.39 30.84 19.88
C GLY A 337 16.16 31.25 21.14
N ARG A 338 15.50 31.83 22.15
CA ARG A 338 16.15 32.59 23.25
C ARG A 338 16.46 31.74 24.48
N SER A 339 15.65 30.73 24.75
CA SER A 339 15.81 29.89 25.92
C SER A 339 15.45 28.42 25.65
N LEU A 340 16.18 27.54 26.32
CA LEU A 340 15.92 26.11 26.41
C LEU A 340 15.07 25.83 27.64
N ARG A 341 14.03 25.01 27.45
CA ARG A 341 12.98 24.73 28.42
C ARG A 341 12.80 23.23 28.53
N CYS A 342 12.64 22.72 29.75
CA CYS A 342 12.37 21.30 29.92
C CYS A 342 10.94 21.03 29.43
N GLU A 343 10.82 20.36 28.28
CA GLU A 343 9.53 20.01 27.67
C GLU A 343 9.18 18.54 27.93
N GLY A 344 10.13 17.72 28.39
CA GLY A 344 9.89 16.34 28.80
C GLY A 344 10.89 15.85 29.84
N SER A 345 10.41 15.05 30.79
CA SER A 345 11.26 14.40 31.79
C SER A 345 10.68 13.06 32.24
N ILE A 346 11.55 12.14 32.67
CA ILE A 346 11.15 10.83 33.23
C ILE A 346 12.13 10.39 34.32
N GLY A 347 11.63 9.64 35.31
CA GLY A 347 12.43 9.15 36.43
C GLY A 347 12.73 10.18 37.53
N LEU A 348 12.05 11.33 37.50
CA LEU A 348 12.07 12.35 38.56
C LEU A 348 10.87 12.20 39.49
N ASP A 349 10.99 12.72 40.72
CA ASP A 349 9.82 12.92 41.58
C ASP A 349 9.01 14.14 41.12
N ASP A 350 7.72 14.20 41.52
CA ASP A 350 6.80 15.25 41.05
C ASP A 350 7.25 16.67 41.44
N ARG A 351 8.01 16.80 42.54
CA ARG A 351 8.53 18.08 43.01
C ARG A 351 9.67 18.58 42.14
N LEU A 352 10.66 17.75 41.82
CA LEU A 352 11.77 18.10 40.94
C LEU A 352 11.30 18.30 39.49
N ALA A 353 10.38 17.46 39.01
CA ALA A 353 9.80 17.61 37.68
C ALA A 353 9.15 18.97 37.49
N LYS A 354 8.39 19.44 38.50
CA LYS A 354 7.76 20.77 38.48
C LYS A 354 8.79 21.90 38.54
N ALA A 355 9.80 21.78 39.40
CA ALA A 355 10.88 22.77 39.51
C ALA A 355 11.70 22.90 38.22
N LEU A 356 11.91 21.79 37.50
CA LEU A 356 12.64 21.77 36.22
C LEU A 356 11.81 22.29 35.04
N GLY A 357 10.48 22.16 35.08
CA GLY A 357 9.59 22.75 34.06
C GLY A 357 9.66 24.29 34.00
N ASP A 358 9.83 24.93 35.17
CA ASP A 358 9.98 26.38 35.31
C ASP A 358 11.42 26.86 35.03
N PHE A 359 12.37 25.94 34.98
CA PHE A 359 13.77 26.26 34.70
C PHE A 359 13.98 26.70 33.24
N ARG A 360 14.79 27.75 33.05
CA ARG A 360 15.11 28.34 31.75
C ARG A 360 16.61 28.45 31.59
N LEU A 361 17.12 27.89 30.50
CA LEU A 361 18.53 27.97 30.13
C LEU A 361 18.67 28.93 28.94
N PRO A 362 19.24 30.14 29.13
CA PRO A 362 19.42 31.09 28.03
C PRO A 362 20.38 30.53 26.97
N THR A 363 20.06 30.70 25.69
CA THR A 363 20.82 30.13 24.56
C THR A 363 22.05 30.96 24.17
N GLU A 364 22.06 32.27 24.46
CA GLU A 364 23.08 33.20 23.96
C GLU A 364 24.28 33.42 24.90
N ILE A 365 24.17 33.07 26.17
CA ILE A 365 25.21 33.34 27.17
C ILE A 365 26.43 32.44 26.94
N GLU A 366 27.57 33.03 26.59
CA GLU A 366 28.86 32.31 26.57
C GLU A 366 29.31 31.99 27.98
N SER A 367 29.80 30.78 28.17
CA SER A 367 30.34 30.34 29.44
C SER A 367 31.64 29.60 29.24
N SER A 368 32.63 29.94 30.08
CA SER A 368 33.89 29.23 30.21
C SER A 368 33.75 27.86 30.87
N ASP A 369 32.59 27.51 31.43
CA ASP A 369 32.30 26.21 32.01
C ASP A 369 32.18 25.14 30.91
N PRO A 370 33.12 24.18 30.81
CA PRO A 370 33.14 23.19 29.75
C PRO A 370 31.96 22.21 29.83
N TYR A 371 31.28 22.10 30.97
CA TYR A 371 30.17 21.18 31.21
C TYR A 371 28.80 21.89 31.25
N LYS A 372 28.73 23.19 30.93
CA LYS A 372 27.46 23.93 30.88
C LYS A 372 26.57 23.37 29.78
N LEU A 373 25.35 22.95 30.12
CA LEU A 373 24.40 22.33 29.17
C LEU A 373 24.18 23.20 27.93
N THR A 374 24.05 24.53 28.07
CA THR A 374 23.90 25.45 26.92
C THR A 374 25.01 25.30 25.87
N ASN A 375 26.24 24.93 26.26
CA ASN A 375 27.34 24.72 25.31
C ASN A 375 27.08 23.51 24.40
N VAL A 376 26.34 22.49 24.87
CA VAL A 376 25.94 21.33 24.06
C VAL A 376 25.08 21.77 22.89
N PHE A 377 24.08 22.61 23.14
CA PHE A 377 23.20 23.17 22.11
C PHE A 377 23.96 24.05 21.12
N ARG A 378 24.79 24.99 21.62
CA ARG A 378 25.51 25.96 20.78
C ARG A 378 26.60 25.33 19.93
N LYS A 379 27.44 24.48 20.54
CA LYS A 379 28.58 23.86 19.86
C LYS A 379 28.17 22.62 19.06
N LYS A 380 26.93 22.14 19.21
CA LYS A 380 26.43 20.88 18.64
C LYS A 380 27.36 19.70 18.98
N GLN A 381 27.90 19.68 20.20
CA GLN A 381 28.82 18.65 20.69
C GLN A 381 28.33 18.08 22.01
N GLY A 382 28.24 16.76 22.08
CA GLY A 382 27.84 16.06 23.29
C GLY A 382 28.93 16.07 24.37
N ILE A 383 28.51 15.96 25.62
CA ILE A 383 29.35 15.96 26.81
C ILE A 383 29.06 14.69 27.60
N LEU A 384 30.13 14.04 28.08
CA LEU A 384 30.10 12.90 28.98
C LEU A 384 30.79 13.28 30.28
N VAL A 385 30.13 13.03 31.41
CA VAL A 385 30.71 13.14 32.75
C VAL A 385 30.59 11.80 33.44
N GLU A 386 31.72 11.10 33.59
CA GLU A 386 31.78 9.75 34.17
C GLU A 386 31.60 9.76 35.70
N ASP A 387 32.03 10.84 36.38
CA ASP A 387 31.87 11.03 37.81
C ASP A 387 31.72 12.51 38.18
N VAL A 388 30.49 12.90 38.49
CA VAL A 388 30.11 14.27 38.83
C VAL A 388 30.83 14.78 40.08
N ALA A 389 31.15 13.91 41.05
CA ALA A 389 31.82 14.32 42.29
C ALA A 389 33.25 14.83 42.04
N THR A 390 33.92 14.30 41.01
CA THR A 390 35.29 14.71 40.66
C THR A 390 35.36 16.07 39.97
N HIS A 391 34.29 16.47 39.27
CA HIS A 391 34.27 17.71 38.47
C HIS A 391 33.47 18.84 39.14
N LEU A 392 32.72 18.53 40.21
CA LEU A 392 31.80 19.45 40.90
C LEU A 392 32.43 20.76 41.36
N LYS A 393 33.73 20.74 41.74
CA LYS A 393 34.45 21.92 42.25
C LYS A 393 34.91 22.88 41.15
N GLU A 394 34.93 22.43 39.90
CA GLU A 394 35.42 23.19 38.73
C GLU A 394 34.28 23.89 37.98
N LEU A 395 33.03 23.60 38.34
CA LEU A 395 31.83 24.12 37.71
C LEU A 395 31.41 25.49 38.26
N LEU A 396 30.69 26.26 37.45
CA LEU A 396 30.05 27.50 37.93
C LEU A 396 28.95 27.19 38.96
N PRO A 397 28.65 28.10 39.91
CA PRO A 397 27.65 27.88 40.96
C PRO A 397 26.27 27.47 40.43
N GLU A 398 25.87 27.98 39.26
CA GLU A 398 24.62 27.64 38.58
C GLU A 398 24.58 26.15 38.18
N SER A 399 25.63 25.66 37.52
CA SER A 399 25.79 24.26 37.11
C SER A 399 25.88 23.34 38.32
N GLN A 400 26.59 23.76 39.38
CA GLN A 400 26.68 23.02 40.64
C GLN A 400 25.32 22.85 41.30
N ASN A 401 24.52 23.92 41.34
CA ASN A 401 23.19 23.88 41.97
C ASN A 401 22.25 22.93 41.23
N LEU A 402 22.28 22.93 39.89
CA LEU A 402 21.49 22.00 39.09
C LEU A 402 21.91 20.54 39.33
N LEU A 403 23.21 20.25 39.31
CA LEU A 403 23.70 18.88 39.55
C LEU A 403 23.47 18.40 40.98
N LYS A 404 23.55 19.29 41.98
CA LYS A 404 23.19 18.98 43.37
C LYS A 404 21.70 18.73 43.53
N MET A 405 20.86 19.52 42.86
CA MET A 405 19.41 19.38 42.90
C MET A 405 18.96 18.05 42.27
N VAL A 406 19.65 17.60 41.23
CA VAL A 406 19.33 16.37 40.50
C VAL A 406 20.08 15.15 41.09
N GLU A 407 21.07 15.31 41.96
CA GLU A 407 21.85 14.22 42.60
C GLU A 407 22.48 13.22 41.62
N SER A 408 22.78 13.65 40.38
CA SER A 408 23.36 12.78 39.34
C SER A 408 24.77 12.33 39.70
N ARG A 409 25.09 11.04 39.51
CA ARG A 409 26.45 10.51 39.71
C ARG A 409 27.30 10.54 38.44
N SER A 410 26.68 10.30 37.29
CA SER A 410 27.26 10.41 35.95
C SER A 410 26.17 10.82 34.97
N PHE A 411 26.47 11.67 33.99
CA PHE A 411 25.47 12.06 32.98
C PHE A 411 26.08 12.19 31.57
N VAL A 412 25.22 12.03 30.57
CA VAL A 412 25.48 12.33 29.17
C VAL A 412 24.50 13.41 28.74
N ALA A 413 25.00 14.44 28.08
CA ALA A 413 24.19 15.48 27.45
C ALA A 413 24.55 15.59 25.97
N VAL A 414 23.56 15.48 25.09
CA VAL A 414 23.76 15.48 23.63
C VAL A 414 22.82 16.48 22.96
N PRO A 415 23.25 17.11 21.84
CA PRO A 415 22.40 18.05 21.13
C PRO A 415 21.34 17.30 20.33
N ILE A 416 20.12 17.81 20.36
CA ILE A 416 19.05 17.41 19.43
C ILE A 416 19.15 18.37 18.25
N CYS A 417 19.89 17.99 17.21
CA CYS A 417 20.12 18.84 16.04
C CYS A 417 20.26 18.05 14.74
N THR A 418 19.84 18.66 13.65
CA THR A 418 20.25 18.31 12.28
C THR A 418 21.49 19.13 11.89
N GLU A 419 22.00 18.89 10.68
CA GLU A 419 23.10 19.70 10.13
C GLU A 419 22.72 21.19 10.09
N GLU A 420 21.48 21.49 9.70
CA GLU A 420 20.98 22.85 9.52
C GLU A 420 20.51 23.49 10.83
N GLN A 421 19.80 22.76 11.69
CA GLN A 421 19.10 23.35 12.84
C GLN A 421 19.36 22.63 14.16
N ALA A 422 19.46 23.38 15.26
CA ALA A 422 19.46 22.84 16.61
C ALA A 422 18.09 23.04 17.27
N PHE A 423 17.51 21.96 17.78
CA PHE A 423 16.18 21.93 18.40
C PHE A 423 16.25 21.90 19.92
N GLY A 424 17.34 21.37 20.50
CA GLY A 424 17.42 21.20 21.95
C GLY A 424 18.61 20.39 22.45
N ILE A 425 18.46 19.89 23.67
CA ILE A 425 19.42 19.04 24.38
C ILE A 425 18.67 17.87 24.99
N LEU A 426 19.22 16.67 24.84
CA LEU A 426 18.81 15.47 25.56
C LEU A 426 19.86 15.16 26.64
N CYS A 427 19.43 15.02 27.89
CA CYS A 427 20.27 14.61 29.00
C CYS A 427 19.79 13.28 29.57
N VAL A 428 20.71 12.36 29.86
CA VAL A 428 20.43 11.09 30.55
C VAL A 428 21.44 10.88 31.67
N ASP A 429 21.00 10.25 32.76
CA ASP A 429 21.87 9.99 33.91
C ASP A 429 21.52 8.69 34.66
N PHE A 430 22.44 8.32 35.56
CA PHE A 430 22.24 7.29 36.58
C PHE A 430 22.38 7.92 37.97
N TYR A 431 21.45 7.61 38.87
CA TYR A 431 21.48 8.08 40.26
C TYR A 431 21.44 6.94 41.29
N GLN A 432 20.89 5.76 40.95
CA GLN A 432 20.81 4.62 41.87
C GLN A 432 21.82 3.49 41.58
N GLN A 433 22.12 3.21 40.31
CA GLN A 433 22.98 2.07 39.92
C GLN A 433 24.49 2.38 40.03
N HIS A 434 25.32 1.36 40.30
CA HIS A 434 26.79 1.46 40.30
C HIS A 434 27.42 1.50 38.89
N LYS A 435 26.62 1.58 37.82
CA LYS A 435 27.10 1.60 36.44
C LYS A 435 27.49 3.04 36.05
N ARG A 436 28.71 3.23 35.58
CA ARG A 436 29.20 4.52 35.06
C ARG A 436 28.88 4.63 33.57
N LEU A 437 28.46 5.82 33.13
CA LEU A 437 28.31 6.12 31.71
C LEU A 437 29.69 6.19 31.04
N GLY A 438 29.77 5.71 29.80
CA GLY A 438 31.00 5.71 29.02
C GLY A 438 30.83 6.30 27.61
N PRO A 439 31.91 6.27 26.79
CA PRO A 439 31.89 6.82 25.43
C PRO A 439 30.86 6.15 24.49
N ASP A 440 30.51 4.89 24.74
CA ASP A 440 29.49 4.19 23.95
C ASP A 440 28.07 4.72 24.24
N ASP A 441 27.79 5.13 25.48
CA ASP A 441 26.52 5.81 25.83
C ASP A 441 26.42 7.16 25.11
N LEU A 442 27.51 7.92 25.05
CA LEU A 442 27.56 9.19 24.31
C LEU A 442 27.22 9.00 22.83
N LYS A 443 27.78 7.97 22.19
CA LYS A 443 27.48 7.64 20.78
C LYS A 443 26.03 7.21 20.60
N LEU A 444 25.53 6.33 21.46
CA LEU A 444 24.15 5.85 21.41
C LEU A 444 23.16 7.01 21.57
N MET A 445 23.36 7.85 22.58
CA MET A 445 22.51 9.02 22.83
C MET A 445 22.60 10.05 21.72
N SER A 446 23.77 10.27 21.12
CA SER A 446 23.90 11.16 19.96
C SER A 446 23.06 10.65 18.77
N GLY A 447 23.05 9.34 18.54
CA GLY A 447 22.20 8.71 17.52
C GLY A 447 20.71 8.88 17.80
N VAL A 448 20.29 8.65 19.05
CA VAL A 448 18.88 8.85 19.47
C VAL A 448 18.48 10.32 19.34
N ALA A 449 19.32 11.26 19.78
CA ALA A 449 19.08 12.69 19.67
C ALA A 449 18.95 13.18 18.22
N TYR A 450 19.74 12.60 17.30
CA TYR A 450 19.61 12.87 15.88
C TYR A 450 18.27 12.39 15.31
N GLN A 451 17.79 11.20 15.71
CA GLN A 451 16.48 10.70 15.28
C GLN A 451 15.33 11.58 15.80
N ILE A 452 15.44 12.07 17.03
CA ILE A 452 14.47 13.03 17.59
C ILE A 452 14.49 14.33 16.78
N ALA A 453 15.68 14.82 16.42
CA ALA A 453 15.82 16.04 15.62
C ALA A 453 15.10 15.90 14.27
N LEU A 454 15.29 14.79 13.57
CA LEU A 454 14.59 14.50 12.31
C LEU A 454 13.07 14.45 12.48
N ALA A 455 12.57 13.80 13.54
CA ALA A 455 11.15 13.73 13.80
C ALA A 455 10.55 15.12 14.10
N LEU A 456 11.24 15.96 14.87
CA LEU A 456 10.82 17.33 15.16
C LEU A 456 10.83 18.22 13.89
N ASP A 457 11.82 18.05 13.04
CA ASP A 457 11.93 18.76 11.76
C ASP A 457 10.78 18.41 10.80
N ASN A 458 10.48 17.11 10.69
CA ASN A 458 9.37 16.61 9.88
C ASN A 458 8.01 17.19 10.30
N VAL A 459 7.74 17.29 11.61
CA VAL A 459 6.51 17.92 12.11
C VAL A 459 6.43 19.39 11.69
N GLY A 460 7.54 20.13 11.80
CA GLY A 460 7.60 21.53 11.36
C GLY A 460 7.33 21.69 9.86
N LEU A 461 7.92 20.84 9.02
CA LEU A 461 7.71 20.84 7.58
C LEU A 461 6.26 20.52 7.20
N VAL A 462 5.65 19.53 7.86
CA VAL A 462 4.25 19.14 7.61
C VAL A 462 3.30 20.31 7.93
N ASP A 463 3.53 21.03 9.02
CA ASP A 463 2.70 22.18 9.39
C ASP A 463 2.84 23.33 8.38
N GLN A 464 4.05 23.62 7.91
CA GLN A 464 4.29 24.62 6.85
C GLN A 464 3.60 24.25 5.53
N LEU A 465 3.64 22.98 5.15
CA LEU A 465 2.97 22.49 3.93
C LEU A 465 1.45 22.67 4.01
N LYS A 466 0.85 22.41 5.18
CA LYS A 466 -0.59 22.64 5.39
C LYS A 466 -0.95 24.12 5.23
N GLU A 467 -0.19 25.02 5.83
CA GLU A 467 -0.42 26.46 5.74
C GLU A 467 -0.32 26.96 4.28
N ASN A 468 0.72 26.55 3.55
CA ASN A 468 0.89 26.89 2.15
C ASN A 468 -0.24 26.36 1.26
N LEU A 469 -0.73 25.15 1.55
CA LEU A 469 -1.86 24.56 0.83
C LEU A 469 -3.16 25.34 1.06
N GLU A 470 -3.41 25.78 2.30
CA GLU A 470 -4.58 26.61 2.63
C GLU A 470 -4.55 27.97 1.92
N VAL A 471 -3.39 28.64 1.91
CA VAL A 471 -3.20 29.91 1.19
C VAL A 471 -3.45 29.73 -0.30
N THR A 472 -2.89 28.67 -0.90
CA THR A 472 -3.05 28.37 -2.33
C THR A 472 -4.51 28.08 -2.68
N ASN A 473 -5.21 27.31 -1.85
CA ASN A 473 -6.63 27.02 -2.05
C ASN A 473 -7.48 28.28 -1.97
N ARG A 474 -7.22 29.16 -1.00
CA ARG A 474 -7.93 30.44 -0.85
C ARG A 474 -7.75 31.31 -2.10
N PHE A 475 -6.51 31.44 -2.58
CA PHE A 475 -6.21 32.20 -3.79
C PHE A 475 -6.92 31.63 -5.01
N SER A 476 -6.94 30.30 -5.19
CA SER A 476 -7.63 29.65 -6.30
C SER A 476 -9.14 29.88 -6.29
N LEU A 477 -9.77 29.79 -5.11
CA LEU A 477 -11.20 30.09 -4.91
C LEU A 477 -11.51 31.55 -5.24
N GLU A 478 -10.66 32.47 -4.82
CA GLU A 478 -10.81 33.90 -5.11
C GLU A 478 -10.73 34.19 -6.62
N GLN A 479 -9.75 33.59 -7.32
CA GLN A 479 -9.63 33.69 -8.77
C GLN A 479 -10.88 33.14 -9.50
N GLN A 480 -11.42 32.02 -9.05
CA GLN A 480 -12.67 31.48 -9.61
C GLN A 480 -13.86 32.41 -9.40
N ASN A 481 -13.98 33.01 -8.21
CA ASN A 481 -15.05 33.96 -7.91
C ASN A 481 -14.92 35.24 -8.75
N LEU A 482 -13.72 35.81 -8.85
CA LEU A 482 -13.45 36.97 -9.69
C LEU A 482 -13.79 36.67 -11.16
N ARG A 483 -13.40 35.50 -11.67
CA ARG A 483 -13.75 35.06 -13.03
C ARG A 483 -15.27 34.96 -13.22
N LYS A 484 -16.01 34.38 -12.27
CA LYS A 484 -17.47 34.28 -12.32
C LYS A 484 -18.14 35.65 -12.32
N ILE A 485 -17.63 36.59 -11.52
CA ILE A 485 -18.13 37.97 -11.48
C ILE A 485 -17.86 38.67 -12.81
N PHE A 486 -16.63 38.57 -13.33
CA PHE A 486 -16.24 39.16 -14.61
C PHE A 486 -17.12 38.68 -15.78
N GLN A 487 -17.45 37.38 -15.82
CA GLN A 487 -18.35 36.81 -16.83
C GLN A 487 -19.78 37.37 -16.83
N LYS A 488 -20.24 37.98 -15.74
CA LYS A 488 -21.57 38.63 -15.69
C LYS A 488 -21.61 39.98 -16.39
N PHE A 489 -20.46 40.63 -16.58
CA PHE A 489 -20.36 41.98 -17.14
C PHE A 489 -19.80 42.01 -18.57
N VAL A 490 -19.35 40.87 -19.08
CA VAL A 490 -18.72 40.75 -20.41
C VAL A 490 -19.48 39.74 -21.26
N PRO A 491 -19.81 40.05 -22.53
CA PRO A 491 -20.45 39.11 -23.44
C PRO A 491 -19.73 37.76 -23.50
N LYS A 492 -20.51 36.67 -23.54
CA LYS A 492 -20.00 35.29 -23.38
C LYS A 492 -18.93 34.95 -24.40
N ASN A 493 -19.12 35.37 -25.65
CA ASN A 493 -18.18 35.21 -26.76
C ASN A 493 -16.82 35.88 -26.54
N ILE A 494 -16.75 36.97 -25.77
CA ILE A 494 -15.50 37.63 -25.38
C ILE A 494 -14.85 36.91 -24.20
N SER A 495 -15.63 36.59 -23.17
CA SER A 495 -15.12 35.89 -22.00
C SER A 495 -14.52 34.52 -22.33
N SER A 496 -15.12 33.77 -23.27
CA SER A 496 -14.59 32.48 -23.74
C SER A 496 -13.33 32.64 -24.59
N GLY A 497 -13.24 33.74 -25.35
CA GLY A 497 -12.07 34.05 -26.18
C GLY A 497 -10.85 34.46 -25.36
N LEU A 498 -11.04 35.28 -24.31
CA LEU A 498 -9.95 35.79 -23.47
C LEU A 498 -9.38 34.75 -22.49
N VAL A 499 -10.22 33.85 -21.98
CA VAL A 499 -9.81 32.85 -20.98
C VAL A 499 -8.89 31.76 -21.54
N ASN A 500 -8.96 31.49 -22.85
CA ASN A 500 -8.14 30.46 -23.49
C ASN A 500 -6.77 30.98 -23.98
N LEU A 501 -6.42 32.23 -23.68
CA LEU A 501 -5.21 32.87 -24.18
C LEU A 501 -4.17 32.97 -23.05
N SER A 502 -3.24 32.02 -23.03
CA SER A 502 -2.04 32.05 -22.17
C SER A 502 -0.93 32.95 -22.72
N ASN A 503 -1.09 33.49 -23.93
CA ASN A 503 -0.07 34.27 -24.64
C ASN A 503 -0.49 35.73 -24.82
N PHE A 504 0.34 36.65 -24.33
CA PHE A 504 0.09 38.10 -24.32
C PHE A 504 -0.04 38.71 -25.73
N GLU A 505 0.77 38.26 -26.70
CA GLU A 505 0.68 38.74 -28.10
C GLU A 505 -0.64 38.38 -28.78
N PHE A 506 -1.22 37.22 -28.44
CA PHE A 506 -2.52 36.80 -28.96
C PHE A 506 -3.70 37.53 -28.29
N GLN A 507 -3.54 37.99 -27.03
CA GLN A 507 -4.54 38.84 -26.39
C GLN A 507 -4.66 40.19 -27.08
N GLU A 508 -3.54 40.84 -27.42
CA GLU A 508 -3.55 42.12 -28.15
C GLU A 508 -4.22 41.99 -29.53
N ALA A 509 -3.89 40.93 -30.28
CA ALA A 509 -4.49 40.67 -31.58
C ALA A 509 -6.00 40.39 -31.48
N PHE A 510 -6.44 39.69 -30.42
CA PHE A 510 -7.85 39.46 -30.15
C PHE A 510 -8.58 40.77 -29.80
N LEU A 511 -7.96 41.64 -28.99
CA LEU A 511 -8.52 42.94 -28.61
C LEU A 511 -8.64 43.89 -29.81
N LYS A 512 -7.75 43.82 -30.80
CA LYS A 512 -7.79 44.64 -32.03
C LYS A 512 -8.63 44.05 -33.17
N ARG A 513 -9.28 42.90 -32.96
CA ARG A 513 -9.97 42.17 -34.04
C ARG A 513 -11.27 42.86 -34.46
N VAL A 514 -11.35 43.19 -35.75
CA VAL A 514 -12.55 43.64 -36.45
C VAL A 514 -12.75 42.79 -37.70
N LYS A 515 -13.94 42.21 -37.88
CA LYS A 515 -14.26 41.30 -38.99
C LYS A 515 -15.54 41.76 -39.70
N ARG A 516 -15.51 41.79 -41.03
CA ARG A 516 -16.73 41.91 -41.85
C ARG A 516 -17.34 40.53 -42.05
N GLU A 517 -18.60 40.37 -41.70
CA GLU A 517 -19.30 39.07 -41.74
C GLU A 517 -20.79 39.26 -42.04
N SER A 518 -21.41 38.30 -42.72
CA SER A 518 -22.86 38.26 -42.87
C SER A 518 -23.46 37.56 -41.66
N VAL A 519 -24.36 38.25 -40.96
CA VAL A 519 -24.99 37.77 -39.72
C VAL A 519 -26.49 38.00 -39.78
N THR A 520 -27.22 37.30 -38.92
CA THR A 520 -28.61 37.66 -38.62
C THR A 520 -28.66 38.44 -37.32
N VAL A 521 -29.23 39.64 -37.38
CA VAL A 521 -29.45 40.50 -36.22
C VAL A 521 -30.90 40.36 -35.78
N MET A 522 -31.08 40.19 -34.47
CA MET A 522 -32.36 40.15 -33.80
C MET A 522 -32.46 41.35 -32.86
N PHE A 523 -33.54 42.12 -32.99
CA PHE A 523 -33.99 43.05 -31.96
C PHE A 523 -35.24 42.48 -31.32
N LEU A 524 -35.27 42.51 -29.99
CA LEU A 524 -36.47 42.25 -29.21
C LEU A 524 -36.74 43.48 -28.36
N ASP A 525 -38.00 43.87 -28.26
CA ASP A 525 -38.48 44.94 -27.38
C ASP A 525 -39.76 44.49 -26.66
N VAL A 526 -40.00 45.00 -25.45
CA VAL A 526 -41.23 44.76 -24.70
C VAL A 526 -42.33 45.65 -25.25
N PHE A 527 -43.45 45.03 -25.63
CA PHE A 527 -44.56 45.71 -26.26
C PHE A 527 -45.18 46.75 -25.31
N ASN A 528 -45.18 48.02 -25.71
CA ASN A 528 -45.69 49.16 -24.95
C ASN A 528 -45.05 49.37 -23.57
N PHE A 529 -43.79 48.98 -23.38
CA PHE A 529 -43.11 49.12 -22.09
C PHE A 529 -43.05 50.55 -21.56
N SER A 530 -42.87 51.58 -22.40
CA SER A 530 -42.80 52.97 -21.92
C SER A 530 -44.05 53.42 -21.18
N ARG A 531 -45.23 52.85 -21.51
CA ARG A 531 -46.45 53.09 -20.75
C ARG A 531 -46.46 52.30 -19.45
N LEU A 532 -46.03 51.04 -19.52
CA LEU A 532 -45.94 50.15 -18.37
C LEU A 532 -45.00 50.69 -17.28
N SER A 533 -43.83 51.18 -17.67
CA SER A 533 -42.81 51.69 -16.75
C SER A 533 -43.18 53.04 -16.13
N ALA A 534 -44.10 53.80 -16.74
CA ALA A 534 -44.65 55.01 -16.14
C ALA A 534 -45.64 54.73 -15.00
N GLU A 535 -46.21 53.52 -14.98
CA GLU A 535 -47.20 53.07 -13.98
C GLU A 535 -46.56 52.20 -12.88
N LEU A 536 -45.30 51.77 -13.06
CA LEU A 536 -44.56 50.92 -12.12
C LEU A 536 -43.50 51.70 -11.34
N GLU A 537 -43.27 51.30 -10.09
CA GLU A 537 -42.09 51.75 -9.35
C GLU A 537 -40.79 51.30 -10.05
N PRO A 538 -39.71 52.10 -10.01
CA PRO A 538 -38.45 51.78 -10.69
C PRO A 538 -37.89 50.40 -10.33
N GLU A 539 -37.94 50.00 -9.06
CA GLU A 539 -37.46 48.71 -8.57
C GLU A 539 -38.24 47.55 -9.19
N MET A 540 -39.56 47.70 -9.33
CA MET A 540 -40.44 46.70 -9.96
C MET A 540 -40.16 46.59 -11.46
N SER A 541 -39.89 47.72 -12.12
CA SER A 541 -39.47 47.74 -13.52
C SER A 541 -38.14 46.98 -13.73
N VAL A 542 -37.17 47.19 -12.84
CA VAL A 542 -35.89 46.46 -12.88
C VAL A 542 -36.08 44.97 -12.63
N GLU A 543 -36.92 44.58 -11.66
CA GLU A 543 -37.21 43.17 -11.38
C GLU A 543 -37.89 42.48 -12.56
N LEU A 544 -38.86 43.14 -13.20
CA LEU A 544 -39.54 42.65 -14.39
C LEU A 544 -38.56 42.42 -15.54
N LEU A 545 -37.69 43.41 -15.83
CA LEU A 545 -36.69 43.31 -16.88
C LEU A 545 -35.68 42.19 -16.59
N ASN A 546 -35.14 42.13 -15.38
CA ASN A 546 -34.18 41.10 -14.99
C ASN A 546 -34.76 39.68 -15.08
N LEU A 547 -36.00 39.49 -14.64
CA LEU A 547 -36.68 38.19 -14.75
C LEU A 547 -36.91 37.80 -16.21
N SER A 548 -37.35 38.75 -17.03
CA SER A 548 -37.60 38.55 -18.46
C SER A 548 -36.32 38.21 -19.21
N PHE A 549 -35.25 39.01 -19.03
CA PHE A 549 -33.94 38.74 -19.64
C PHE A 549 -33.33 37.42 -19.17
N SER A 550 -33.52 37.03 -17.90
CA SER A 550 -33.04 35.74 -17.38
C SER A 550 -33.66 34.53 -18.09
N LEU A 551 -34.82 34.69 -18.73
CA LEU A 551 -35.53 33.62 -19.45
C LEU A 551 -35.40 33.75 -20.98
N LEU A 552 -35.27 34.98 -21.50
CA LEU A 552 -35.10 35.26 -22.92
C LEU A 552 -33.66 35.06 -23.40
N THR A 553 -32.66 35.50 -22.65
CA THR A 553 -31.24 35.37 -23.01
C THR A 553 -30.82 33.91 -23.25
N PRO A 554 -31.22 32.91 -22.42
CA PRO A 554 -30.94 31.50 -22.70
C PRO A 554 -31.53 30.99 -24.02
N CYS A 555 -32.61 31.59 -24.54
CA CYS A 555 -33.16 31.22 -25.85
C CYS A 555 -32.20 31.61 -26.97
N VAL A 556 -31.55 32.79 -26.88
CA VAL A 556 -30.50 33.22 -27.82
C VAL A 556 -29.32 32.25 -27.77
N GLU A 557 -28.79 31.98 -26.58
CA GLU A 557 -27.59 31.16 -26.41
C GLU A 557 -27.80 29.71 -26.87
N LYS A 558 -28.99 29.14 -26.63
CA LYS A 558 -29.34 27.77 -27.04
C LYS A 558 -29.25 27.57 -28.56
N TRP A 559 -29.54 28.61 -29.33
CA TRP A 559 -29.49 28.58 -30.79
C TRP A 559 -28.21 29.20 -31.35
N GLY A 560 -27.13 29.23 -30.56
CA GLY A 560 -25.81 29.64 -31.03
C GLY A 560 -25.63 31.16 -31.25
N GLY A 561 -26.63 31.96 -30.89
CA GLY A 561 -26.51 33.41 -30.86
C GLY A 561 -25.84 33.91 -29.58
N PHE A 562 -25.48 35.19 -29.57
CA PHE A 562 -25.09 35.90 -28.34
C PHE A 562 -25.86 37.22 -28.23
N VAL A 563 -26.15 37.62 -26.99
CA VAL A 563 -26.70 38.96 -26.70
C VAL A 563 -25.54 39.95 -26.71
N ASP A 564 -25.63 40.93 -27.61
CA ASP A 564 -24.66 42.02 -27.74
C ASP A 564 -24.81 43.02 -26.60
N LYS A 565 -26.05 43.50 -26.39
CA LYS A 565 -26.41 44.39 -25.29
C LYS A 565 -27.92 44.35 -25.01
N TYR A 566 -28.28 44.75 -23.79
CA TYR A 566 -29.65 45.14 -23.45
C TYR A 566 -29.87 46.60 -23.85
N THR A 567 -30.98 46.89 -24.53
CA THR A 567 -31.32 48.22 -25.07
C THR A 567 -32.41 48.89 -24.25
N GLY A 568 -32.26 48.88 -22.92
CA GLY A 568 -33.29 49.32 -21.99
C GLY A 568 -34.27 48.18 -21.68
N ASP A 569 -35.42 48.20 -22.34
CA ASP A 569 -36.51 47.23 -22.27
C ASP A 569 -36.39 46.06 -23.25
N GLY A 570 -35.44 46.17 -24.19
CA GLY A 570 -35.15 45.17 -25.20
C GLY A 570 -33.77 44.54 -25.12
N LEU A 571 -33.49 43.69 -26.10
CA LEU A 571 -32.15 43.16 -26.34
C LEU A 571 -31.79 43.15 -27.83
N LEU A 572 -30.48 43.28 -28.09
CA LEU A 572 -29.87 43.05 -29.39
C LEU A 572 -29.13 41.72 -29.33
N ALA A 573 -29.47 40.80 -30.22
CA ALA A 573 -28.76 39.53 -30.37
C ALA A 573 -28.22 39.35 -31.80
N VAL A 574 -27.10 38.65 -31.90
CA VAL A 574 -26.41 38.37 -33.17
C VAL A 574 -26.20 36.87 -33.32
N PHE A 575 -26.49 36.37 -34.52
CA PHE A 575 -26.28 34.98 -34.92
C PHE A 575 -25.29 34.94 -36.09
N GLN A 576 -24.20 34.19 -35.94
CA GLN A 576 -23.13 34.08 -36.92
C GLN A 576 -23.19 32.73 -37.66
N GLY A 577 -22.51 32.64 -38.81
CA GLY A 577 -22.42 31.40 -39.59
C GLY A 577 -23.55 31.20 -40.60
N GLU A 578 -23.42 30.12 -41.38
CA GLU A 578 -24.29 29.84 -42.54
C GLU A 578 -25.76 29.62 -42.15
N ARG A 579 -26.01 29.12 -40.93
CA ARG A 579 -27.36 28.83 -40.41
C ARG A 579 -27.95 29.96 -39.57
N SER A 580 -27.27 31.10 -39.50
CA SER A 580 -27.65 32.23 -38.63
C SER A 580 -29.11 32.68 -38.80
N ALA A 581 -29.63 32.75 -40.02
CA ALA A 581 -31.03 33.13 -40.27
C ALA A 581 -32.02 32.11 -39.70
N ARG A 582 -31.74 30.82 -39.88
CA ARG A 582 -32.54 29.72 -39.35
C ARG A 582 -32.53 29.71 -37.83
N GLU A 583 -31.34 29.77 -37.24
CA GLU A 583 -31.12 29.77 -35.79
C GLU A 583 -31.80 30.97 -35.10
N ALA A 584 -31.69 32.16 -35.68
CA ALA A 584 -32.39 33.35 -35.18
C ALA A 584 -33.92 33.18 -35.21
N CYS A 585 -34.47 32.56 -36.27
CA CYS A 585 -35.91 32.28 -36.36
C CYS A 585 -36.38 31.29 -35.29
N PHE A 586 -35.63 30.20 -35.06
CA PHE A 586 -35.97 29.24 -34.00
C PHE A 586 -35.84 29.85 -32.60
N SER A 587 -34.82 30.69 -32.38
CA SER A 587 -34.69 31.45 -31.14
C SER A 587 -35.89 32.37 -30.92
N ALA A 588 -36.31 33.13 -31.94
CA ALA A 588 -37.48 34.01 -31.87
C ALA A 588 -38.76 33.23 -31.54
N LEU A 589 -39.01 32.10 -32.21
CA LEU A 589 -40.17 31.25 -31.92
C LEU A 589 -40.14 30.72 -30.49
N GLN A 590 -38.96 30.28 -30.01
CA GLN A 590 -38.82 29.82 -28.64
C GLN A 590 -39.08 30.92 -27.62
N MET A 591 -38.63 32.16 -27.87
CA MET A 591 -38.94 33.31 -27.02
C MET A 591 -40.45 33.56 -26.93
N ILE A 592 -41.15 33.54 -28.07
CA ILE A 592 -42.61 33.69 -28.10
C ILE A 592 -43.29 32.57 -27.30
N HIS A 593 -42.83 31.32 -27.43
CA HIS A 593 -43.36 30.20 -26.67
C HIS A 593 -43.13 30.33 -25.15
N GLN A 594 -41.99 30.91 -24.74
CA GLN A 594 -41.65 31.14 -23.33
C GLN A 594 -42.48 32.25 -22.68
N MET A 595 -43.16 33.11 -23.44
CA MET A 595 -43.93 34.24 -22.88
C MET A 595 -45.02 33.80 -21.90
N GLY A 596 -45.62 32.62 -22.09
CA GLY A 596 -46.60 32.07 -21.14
C GLY A 596 -45.98 31.82 -19.76
N GLU A 597 -44.79 31.20 -19.72
CA GLU A 597 -44.07 30.92 -18.48
C GLU A 597 -43.47 32.19 -17.85
N ILE A 598 -43.00 33.12 -18.68
CA ILE A 598 -42.53 34.44 -18.21
C ILE A 598 -43.67 35.16 -17.49
N ASN A 599 -44.85 35.25 -18.10
CA ASN A 599 -45.99 35.95 -17.52
C ASN A 599 -46.51 35.28 -16.26
N LYS A 600 -46.53 33.93 -16.17
CA LYS A 600 -46.85 33.23 -14.91
C LYS A 600 -45.89 33.59 -13.78
N LYS A 601 -44.58 33.70 -14.08
CA LYS A 601 -43.56 34.06 -13.07
C LYS A 601 -43.64 35.54 -12.67
N LEU A 602 -44.00 36.42 -13.59
CA LEU A 602 -44.27 37.82 -13.30
C LEU A 602 -45.50 37.95 -12.39
N GLU A 603 -46.58 37.26 -12.73
CA GLU A 603 -47.82 37.24 -11.94
C GLU A 603 -47.58 36.70 -10.51
N ALA A 604 -46.79 35.64 -10.36
CA ALA A 604 -46.38 35.11 -9.06
C ALA A 604 -45.59 36.11 -8.19
N LYS A 605 -45.02 37.16 -8.80
CA LYS A 605 -44.33 38.28 -8.15
C LYS A 605 -45.19 39.55 -8.08
N ASN A 606 -46.47 39.48 -8.42
CA ASN A 606 -47.39 40.61 -8.55
C ASN A 606 -46.92 41.67 -9.56
N LEU A 607 -46.20 41.24 -10.61
CA LEU A 607 -45.76 42.08 -11.72
C LEU A 607 -46.72 41.91 -12.91
N PRO A 608 -46.92 42.97 -13.72
CA PRO A 608 -47.83 42.91 -14.86
C PRO A 608 -47.32 41.96 -15.94
N SER A 609 -48.26 41.34 -16.64
CA SER A 609 -47.96 40.52 -17.83
C SER A 609 -47.45 41.39 -18.98
N ILE A 610 -46.52 40.86 -19.75
CA ILE A 610 -45.90 41.54 -20.89
C ILE A 610 -46.05 40.73 -22.19
N GLY A 611 -45.92 41.43 -23.30
CA GLY A 611 -45.71 40.84 -24.62
C GLY A 611 -44.43 41.38 -25.24
N VAL A 612 -43.90 40.72 -26.26
CA VAL A 612 -42.67 41.16 -26.95
C VAL A 612 -42.88 41.31 -28.45
N GLY A 613 -42.12 42.23 -29.05
CA GLY A 613 -41.95 42.37 -30.50
C GLY A 613 -40.55 41.92 -30.89
N ILE A 614 -40.42 41.12 -31.96
CA ILE A 614 -39.13 40.63 -32.44
C ILE A 614 -38.93 41.01 -33.92
N GLY A 615 -37.83 41.70 -34.22
CA GLY A 615 -37.40 42.07 -35.56
C GLY A 615 -36.18 41.29 -36.01
N LEU A 616 -36.21 40.75 -37.22
CA LEU A 616 -35.09 39.99 -37.81
C LEU A 616 -34.66 40.55 -39.15
N HIS A 617 -33.35 40.74 -39.33
CA HIS A 617 -32.75 41.04 -40.62
C HIS A 617 -31.39 40.34 -40.79
N HIS A 618 -31.09 39.92 -42.01
CA HIS A 618 -29.86 39.22 -42.36
C HIS A 618 -29.07 40.05 -43.38
N GLY A 619 -27.78 40.25 -43.13
CA GLY A 619 -26.94 41.06 -43.99
C GLY A 619 -25.52 41.25 -43.46
N PRO A 620 -24.67 41.96 -44.22
CA PRO A 620 -23.28 42.21 -43.83
C PRO A 620 -23.20 43.21 -42.67
N VAL A 621 -22.27 42.97 -41.76
CA VAL A 621 -21.93 43.84 -40.63
C VAL A 621 -20.43 43.88 -40.41
N ILE A 622 -19.98 44.85 -39.62
CA ILE A 622 -18.68 44.85 -38.97
C ILE A 622 -18.86 44.39 -37.53
N LEU A 623 -18.15 43.35 -37.13
CA LEU A 623 -18.21 42.74 -35.81
C LEU A 623 -16.81 42.71 -35.21
N GLY A 624 -16.65 43.29 -34.02
CA GLY A 624 -15.34 43.42 -33.38
C GLY A 624 -15.36 44.32 -32.16
N ASN A 625 -14.18 44.48 -31.55
CA ASN A 625 -14.00 45.41 -30.43
C ASN A 625 -13.91 46.85 -30.96
N ILE A 626 -14.78 47.73 -30.45
CA ILE A 626 -14.87 49.12 -30.85
C ILE A 626 -14.88 49.98 -29.58
N GLY A 627 -14.01 50.99 -29.53
CA GLY A 627 -13.88 51.87 -28.37
C GLY A 627 -12.47 52.46 -28.24
N SER A 628 -12.15 52.96 -27.06
CA SER A 628 -10.80 53.44 -26.70
C SER A 628 -9.99 52.34 -26.03
N ASP A 629 -8.68 52.58 -25.86
CA ASP A 629 -7.76 51.64 -25.17
C ASP A 629 -8.22 51.29 -23.74
N THR A 630 -8.98 52.20 -23.11
CA THR A 630 -9.51 52.03 -21.75
C THR A 630 -10.91 51.44 -21.70
N ARG A 631 -11.65 51.42 -22.81
CA ARG A 631 -13.04 50.95 -22.86
C ARG A 631 -13.39 50.42 -24.25
N LEU A 632 -13.25 49.11 -24.41
CA LEU A 632 -13.66 48.38 -25.62
C LEU A 632 -15.03 47.75 -25.41
N ASN A 633 -15.92 47.94 -26.39
CA ASN A 633 -17.17 47.19 -26.50
C ASN A 633 -17.07 46.28 -27.72
N PHE A 634 -17.15 44.97 -27.52
CA PHE A 634 -17.39 44.08 -28.64
C PHE A 634 -18.81 44.28 -29.11
N THR A 635 -18.97 44.74 -30.35
CA THR A 635 -20.29 45.07 -30.85
C THR A 635 -20.41 44.88 -32.36
N VAL A 636 -21.64 44.90 -32.84
CA VAL A 636 -21.98 44.83 -34.27
C VAL A 636 -22.37 46.22 -34.80
N ILE A 637 -21.82 46.61 -35.94
CA ILE A 637 -22.14 47.88 -36.62
C ILE A 637 -22.48 47.63 -38.09
N GLY A 638 -23.52 48.30 -38.59
CA GLY A 638 -23.88 48.35 -40.00
C GLY A 638 -25.36 48.60 -40.21
N ASP A 639 -25.75 48.89 -41.45
CA ASP A 639 -27.16 49.11 -41.83
C ASP A 639 -28.05 47.91 -41.48
N THR A 640 -27.50 46.70 -41.49
CA THR A 640 -28.21 45.48 -41.10
C THR A 640 -28.80 45.59 -39.68
N VAL A 641 -28.05 46.21 -38.75
CA VAL A 641 -28.49 46.41 -37.35
C VAL A 641 -29.66 47.38 -37.30
N ASN A 642 -29.56 48.50 -38.03
CA ASN A 642 -30.62 49.51 -38.10
C ASN A 642 -31.90 48.95 -38.72
N LEU A 643 -31.79 48.14 -39.77
CA LEU A 643 -32.93 47.49 -40.42
C LEU A 643 -33.62 46.49 -39.49
N ALA A 644 -32.86 45.65 -38.76
CA ALA A 644 -33.44 44.73 -37.79
C ALA A 644 -34.27 45.44 -36.71
N SER A 645 -33.76 46.55 -36.16
CA SER A 645 -34.50 47.39 -35.20
C SER A 645 -35.76 47.99 -35.81
N ARG A 646 -35.74 48.39 -37.09
CA ARG A 646 -36.94 48.90 -37.77
C ARG A 646 -37.99 47.82 -38.00
N PHE A 647 -37.59 46.58 -38.33
CA PHE A 647 -38.50 45.45 -38.43
C PHE A 647 -39.14 45.10 -37.07
N GLU A 648 -38.37 45.18 -35.98
CA GLU A 648 -38.91 45.06 -34.61
C GLU A 648 -39.98 46.12 -34.41
N SER A 649 -39.66 47.38 -34.67
CA SER A 649 -40.59 48.48 -34.38
C SER A 649 -41.88 48.42 -35.22
N TYR A 650 -41.85 47.77 -36.38
CA TYR A 650 -43.04 47.48 -37.18
C TYR A 650 -43.99 46.49 -36.50
N THR A 651 -43.50 45.60 -35.63
CA THR A 651 -44.33 44.65 -34.87
C THR A 651 -45.38 45.34 -33.98
N ARG A 652 -45.15 46.61 -33.60
CA ARG A 652 -46.14 47.42 -32.86
C ARG A 652 -47.49 47.52 -33.60
N LYS A 653 -47.48 47.48 -34.93
CA LYS A 653 -48.71 47.46 -35.76
C LYS A 653 -49.38 46.08 -35.82
N LEU A 654 -48.67 45.01 -35.48
CA LEU A 654 -49.13 43.62 -35.56
C LEU A 654 -49.66 43.08 -34.22
N GLY A 655 -49.40 43.79 -33.13
CA GLY A 655 -49.77 43.42 -31.76
C GLY A 655 -48.64 42.71 -30.99
N PRO A 656 -48.90 42.29 -29.73
CA PRO A 656 -47.90 41.63 -28.89
C PRO A 656 -47.58 40.22 -29.39
N ASN A 657 -46.38 39.74 -29.05
CA ASN A 657 -45.88 38.41 -29.37
C ASN A 657 -45.87 38.16 -30.89
N ARG A 658 -45.19 39.07 -31.60
CA ARG A 658 -45.09 39.05 -33.06
C ARG A 658 -43.63 39.08 -33.49
N ILE A 659 -43.33 38.28 -34.50
CA ILE A 659 -42.02 38.25 -35.14
C ILE A 659 -42.20 38.81 -36.55
N CYS A 660 -41.41 39.82 -36.88
CA CYS A 660 -41.36 40.45 -38.21
C CYS A 660 -39.95 40.31 -38.77
N ALA A 661 -39.84 39.84 -40.00
CA ALA A 661 -38.55 39.62 -40.65
C ALA A 661 -38.54 40.15 -42.08
N SER A 662 -37.36 40.58 -42.53
CA SER A 662 -37.14 40.87 -43.94
C SER A 662 -37.23 39.63 -44.83
N GLU A 663 -37.49 39.82 -46.13
CA GLU A 663 -37.41 38.76 -47.12
C GLU A 663 -36.10 37.97 -47.10
N VAL A 664 -34.97 38.65 -46.88
CA VAL A 664 -33.65 38.01 -46.87
C VAL A 664 -33.57 36.93 -45.79
N VAL A 665 -34.14 37.18 -44.61
CA VAL A 665 -34.20 36.18 -43.53
C VAL A 665 -35.03 34.98 -43.95
N ARG A 666 -36.21 35.19 -44.54
CA ARG A 666 -37.08 34.12 -45.04
C ARG A 666 -36.33 33.20 -46.02
N LEU A 667 -35.61 33.80 -46.97
CA LEU A 667 -34.85 33.06 -47.99
C LEU A 667 -33.70 32.24 -47.39
N HIS A 668 -33.05 32.73 -46.34
CA HIS A 668 -31.90 32.06 -45.71
C HIS A 668 -32.29 31.11 -44.57
N ALA A 669 -33.51 31.20 -44.03
CA ALA A 669 -33.95 30.38 -42.90
C ALA A 669 -34.42 28.97 -43.30
N GLY A 670 -34.65 28.73 -44.59
CA GLY A 670 -35.07 27.44 -45.15
C GLY A 670 -36.58 27.17 -45.05
N ASP A 671 -37.01 26.03 -45.61
CA ASP A 671 -38.43 25.79 -45.90
C ASP A 671 -39.27 25.25 -44.73
N GLN A 672 -38.66 24.97 -43.58
CA GLN A 672 -39.36 24.36 -42.42
C GLN A 672 -40.21 25.34 -41.60
N LEU A 673 -40.15 26.63 -41.94
CA LEU A 673 -40.80 27.71 -41.21
C LEU A 673 -42.05 28.18 -41.95
N LEU A 674 -43.08 28.57 -41.19
CA LEU A 674 -44.33 29.08 -41.74
C LEU A 674 -44.37 30.60 -41.64
N TRP A 675 -44.49 31.22 -42.81
CA TRP A 675 -44.46 32.67 -42.98
C TRP A 675 -45.79 33.19 -43.49
N GLU A 676 -46.18 34.36 -43.00
CA GLU A 676 -47.27 35.15 -43.54
C GLU A 676 -46.70 36.38 -44.22
N ALA A 677 -47.04 36.60 -45.49
CA ALA A 677 -46.60 37.79 -46.22
C ALA A 677 -47.35 39.02 -45.70
N LEU A 678 -46.60 40.02 -45.22
CA LEU A 678 -47.16 41.31 -44.80
C LEU A 678 -47.16 42.35 -45.94
N GLY A 679 -46.56 42.00 -47.08
CA GLY A 679 -46.42 42.86 -48.25
C GLY A 679 -45.27 43.86 -48.11
N GLU A 680 -45.33 44.90 -48.94
CA GLU A 680 -44.40 46.02 -48.89
C GLU A 680 -44.72 46.94 -47.71
N VAL A 681 -43.76 47.11 -46.80
CA VAL A 681 -43.88 47.96 -45.62
C VAL A 681 -42.94 49.15 -45.72
N GLU A 682 -43.44 50.31 -45.28
CA GLU A 682 -42.62 51.50 -45.05
C GLU A 682 -42.05 51.44 -43.63
N LEU A 683 -40.73 51.29 -43.56
CA LEU A 683 -39.99 51.31 -42.32
C LEU A 683 -39.59 52.74 -41.97
N LYS A 684 -39.73 53.12 -40.70
CA LYS A 684 -39.42 54.48 -40.24
C LYS A 684 -37.96 54.85 -40.58
N GLY A 685 -37.78 55.94 -41.32
CA GLY A 685 -36.46 56.43 -41.73
C GLY A 685 -35.80 55.63 -42.88
N SER A 686 -36.58 54.88 -43.66
CA SER A 686 -36.13 54.23 -44.90
C SER A 686 -36.82 54.87 -46.10
N ASP A 687 -36.05 55.29 -47.11
CA ASP A 687 -36.58 55.87 -48.35
C ASP A 687 -37.08 54.81 -49.36
N LYS A 688 -37.03 53.53 -48.95
CA LYS A 688 -37.37 52.35 -49.76
C LYS A 688 -38.41 51.52 -49.03
N LYS A 689 -39.37 50.97 -49.76
CA LYS A 689 -40.29 49.94 -49.27
C LYS A 689 -39.60 48.58 -49.16
N TRP A 690 -39.92 47.84 -48.12
CA TRP A 690 -39.32 46.53 -47.85
C TRP A 690 -40.38 45.45 -47.80
N LEU A 691 -40.12 44.30 -48.44
CA LEU A 691 -40.96 43.12 -48.27
C LEU A 691 -40.76 42.56 -46.85
N ALA A 692 -41.86 42.49 -46.09
CA ALA A 692 -41.87 41.98 -44.74
C ALA A 692 -42.71 40.71 -44.62
N TYR A 693 -42.30 39.85 -43.70
CA TYR A 693 -42.96 38.59 -43.40
C TYR A 693 -43.14 38.44 -41.89
N SER A 694 -44.28 37.92 -41.46
CA SER A 694 -44.47 37.48 -40.08
C SER A 694 -44.15 36.00 -39.96
N LEU A 695 -43.25 35.65 -39.03
CA LEU A 695 -42.98 34.26 -38.69
C LEU A 695 -44.04 33.76 -37.71
N ARG A 696 -44.77 32.70 -38.07
CA ARG A 696 -45.90 32.20 -37.28
C ARG A 696 -45.56 30.98 -36.42
N SER A 697 -44.97 29.96 -37.04
CA SER A 697 -44.62 28.71 -36.37
C SER A 697 -43.66 27.88 -37.23
N THR A 698 -43.31 26.70 -36.76
CA THR A 698 -42.72 25.65 -37.61
C THR A 698 -43.80 24.87 -38.36
N GLN A 699 -43.45 24.25 -39.49
CA GLN A 699 -44.35 23.33 -40.21
C GLN A 699 -44.78 22.12 -39.35
N ALA A 700 -43.91 21.66 -38.45
CA ALA A 700 -44.19 20.56 -37.52
C ALA A 700 -45.27 20.92 -36.49
N GLU A 701 -45.24 22.13 -35.93
CA GLU A 701 -46.27 22.60 -34.99
C GLU A 701 -47.65 22.76 -35.66
N LYS A 702 -47.69 23.17 -36.94
CA LYS A 702 -48.96 23.26 -37.69
C LYS A 702 -49.60 21.89 -37.92
N LEU A 703 -48.82 20.82 -38.07
CA LEU A 703 -49.33 19.44 -38.16
C LEU A 703 -49.93 18.97 -36.83
N VAL A 704 -49.32 19.34 -35.70
CA VAL A 704 -49.83 19.00 -34.35
C VAL A 704 -51.09 19.81 -33.99
N LEU A 705 -51.17 21.09 -34.39
CA LEU A 705 -52.34 21.95 -34.15
C LEU A 705 -53.47 21.74 -35.17
N GLY A 706 -53.14 21.41 -36.43
CA GLY A 706 -54.11 21.11 -37.49
C GLY A 706 -54.89 19.82 -37.26
N GLY A 707 -54.35 18.87 -36.48
CA GLY A 707 -55.07 17.66 -36.05
C GLY A 707 -56.14 17.90 -34.97
N LYS A 708 -56.23 19.12 -34.40
CA LYS A 708 -57.27 19.50 -33.43
C LYS A 708 -58.40 20.37 -34.01
N ALA A 709 -58.33 20.78 -35.28
CA ALA A 709 -59.28 21.70 -35.91
C ALA A 709 -60.31 21.02 -36.84
N SER A 710 -60.44 19.69 -36.80
CA SER A 710 -61.51 18.96 -37.52
C SER A 710 -62.61 18.41 -36.60
N GLU A 711 -62.67 18.86 -35.34
CA GLU A 711 -63.76 18.59 -34.40
C GLU A 711 -64.26 19.92 -33.80
N SER A 712 -65.05 20.65 -34.59
CA SER A 712 -66.07 21.58 -34.08
C SER A 712 -67.13 21.81 -35.15
#